data_AF-A0A0A1NM55-F1
#
_entry.id   AF-A0A0A1NM55-F1
#
_cell.length_a   1.000
_cell.length_b   1.000
_cell.length_c   1.000
_cell.angle_alpha   90.00
_cell.angle_beta   90.00
_cell.angle_gamma   90.00
#
_symmetry.space_group_name_H-M   'P 1'
#
loop_
_entity.id
_entity.type
_entity.pdbx_description
1 polymer ?
#
loop_
_entity_poly.entity_id
_entity_poly.type
_entity_poly.pdbx_seq_one_letter_code
_entity_poly.pdbx_strand_id
1 'polypeptide(L)'
;MKNTFNIRLQHLQQYHPDTFKAYNWLKEHRQEFKGRVYNPILLELNLKDSRYASHIERILGGFRSNMLRTIVFENEEDYIKFTRFAADEQKWRITAALPEELSDDLLNKPTTTEELREKFKFEHYMVDLVQAPKYLLKYICLETKMNMIPVSLKPTDERHIANSGIFQKFTAAQSYYNVRPNKYRHGTYQTEVNHLPPARVLNDSVDNEERRNLIESIRTHQANMQQCEQDLKELSKKKDAIDQTIRELEFKKSDLQSQKRDIHIAVQQYEARKRRLRQLVEERDQLKNEPEEDRVKMDRYKEVIQELIEEEAEHLSNYTDIAEKMVEAYRACSRRKLESIEATAKYDALKSYIRNQASALEEAQKTLSSYKREHDVLANRVKTLMEAVRAAGKELSDGLREEFTAIVKHWKENGPTYTVEELGLKIREKEGEASAIRYANPDAMRHFEERMNKINQLQRTIDVRKRDLEEIDAKITELREQWEPRIDGLVKRISDKFSEAFQRIGCAGEVGIDKQEDFDKWGVQIRVKFRNTEKLQVLTGQRQSGGERSVSTILYLMSLQSLAKTPFRVVDEINQGMDPRNERLIHQQIVEGASRSGTSQYFLITPKLLPDLYYNEQMRVLCIYNGEWVPSKISPLEKYLAHARAHPEVV
;
A
#
# COMPACT_ATOMS: atom_id res chain seq x y z
N MET A 1 23.16 -26.77 -20.91
CA MET A 1 21.74 -26.54 -21.33
C MET A 1 20.75 -26.48 -20.16
N LYS A 2 20.63 -25.36 -19.44
CA LYS A 2 19.42 -25.10 -18.64
C LYS A 2 18.39 -24.46 -19.58
N ASN A 3 17.65 -25.35 -20.24
CA ASN A 3 16.73 -25.14 -21.36
C ASN A 3 15.69 -24.05 -21.06
N THR A 4 15.48 -23.09 -21.96
CA THR A 4 14.39 -22.08 -21.94
C THR A 4 13.05 -22.72 -21.61
N PHE A 5 12.87 -23.96 -22.08
CA PHE A 5 11.77 -24.85 -21.72
C PHE A 5 11.51 -24.97 -20.21
N ASN A 6 12.56 -25.16 -19.39
CA ASN A 6 12.42 -25.35 -17.94
C ASN A 6 11.99 -24.07 -17.22
N ILE A 7 12.47 -22.91 -17.66
CA ILE A 7 12.05 -21.61 -17.10
C ILE A 7 10.58 -21.39 -17.40
N ARG A 8 10.16 -21.62 -18.65
CA ARG A 8 8.76 -21.51 -19.03
C ARG A 8 7.86 -22.54 -18.37
N LEU A 9 8.38 -23.73 -18.09
CA LEU A 9 7.68 -24.74 -17.32
C LEU A 9 7.46 -24.29 -15.86
N GLN A 10 8.43 -23.60 -15.25
CA GLN A 10 8.25 -22.96 -13.94
C GLN A 10 7.22 -21.84 -13.99
N HIS A 11 7.25 -20.99 -15.01
CA HIS A 11 6.23 -19.96 -15.22
C HIS A 11 4.83 -20.56 -15.40
N LEU A 12 4.72 -21.67 -16.13
CA LEU A 12 3.47 -22.42 -16.28
C LEU A 12 2.99 -22.96 -14.93
N GLN A 13 3.88 -23.52 -14.11
CA GLN A 13 3.54 -24.00 -12.77
C GLN A 13 3.07 -22.85 -11.84
N GLN A 14 3.72 -21.69 -11.91
CA GLN A 14 3.43 -20.54 -11.06
C GLN A 14 2.12 -19.84 -11.44
N TYR A 15 1.90 -19.60 -12.74
CA TYR A 15 0.77 -18.80 -13.21
C TYR A 15 -0.43 -19.64 -13.66
N HIS A 16 -0.21 -20.90 -14.08
CA HIS A 16 -1.22 -21.80 -14.64
C HIS A 16 -1.07 -23.23 -14.09
N PRO A 17 -1.23 -23.43 -12.76
CA PRO A 17 -0.90 -24.70 -12.08
C PRO A 17 -1.70 -25.90 -12.61
N ASP A 18 -2.95 -25.69 -13.01
CA ASP A 18 -3.81 -26.73 -13.58
C ASP A 18 -3.35 -27.15 -14.98
N THR A 19 -2.87 -26.21 -15.80
CA THR A 19 -2.26 -26.53 -17.10
C THR A 19 -0.93 -27.26 -16.93
N PHE A 20 -0.15 -26.92 -15.89
CA PHE A 20 1.07 -27.66 -15.57
C PHE A 20 0.79 -29.11 -15.17
N LYS A 21 -0.24 -29.37 -14.35
CA LYS A 21 -0.69 -30.73 -14.04
C LYS A 21 -1.12 -31.47 -15.30
N ALA A 22 -1.93 -30.82 -16.13
CA ALA A 22 -2.41 -31.39 -17.39
C ALA A 22 -1.27 -31.72 -18.36
N TYR A 23 -0.26 -30.86 -18.46
CA TYR A 23 0.95 -31.11 -19.23
C TYR A 23 1.75 -32.31 -18.70
N ASN A 24 1.93 -32.44 -17.38
CA ASN A 24 2.65 -33.59 -16.82
C ASN A 24 1.92 -34.92 -17.09
N TRP A 25 0.59 -34.93 -16.95
CA TRP A 25 -0.20 -36.09 -17.29
C TRP A 25 -0.11 -36.44 -18.78
N LEU A 26 -0.23 -35.42 -19.65
CA LEU A 26 -0.13 -35.57 -21.11
C LEU A 26 1.25 -36.08 -21.55
N LYS A 27 2.31 -35.72 -20.83
CA LYS A 27 3.66 -36.23 -21.06
C LYS A 27 3.76 -37.74 -20.82
N GLU A 28 3.07 -38.26 -19.80
CA GLU A 28 3.06 -39.68 -19.45
C GLU A 28 2.15 -40.51 -20.40
N HIS A 29 1.04 -39.93 -20.85
CA HIS A 29 0.00 -40.62 -21.62
C HIS A 29 0.07 -40.31 -23.13
N ARG A 30 1.20 -39.76 -23.59
CA ARG A 30 1.37 -39.28 -24.97
C ARG A 30 1.22 -40.37 -26.03
N GLN A 31 1.53 -41.62 -25.67
CA GLN A 31 1.41 -42.78 -26.55
C GLN A 31 -0.03 -43.25 -26.77
N GLU A 32 -0.97 -42.76 -25.97
CA GLU A 32 -2.37 -43.16 -26.05
C GLU A 32 -3.24 -42.25 -26.93
N PHE A 33 -2.63 -41.23 -27.54
CA PHE A 33 -3.27 -40.32 -28.48
C PHE A 33 -2.95 -40.74 -29.91
N LYS A 34 -3.93 -40.67 -30.80
CA LYS A 34 -3.81 -41.13 -32.19
C LYS A 34 -3.10 -40.12 -33.09
N GLY A 35 -3.34 -38.84 -32.86
CA GLY A 35 -2.79 -37.70 -33.58
C GLY A 35 -1.73 -36.94 -32.78
N ARG A 36 -1.17 -35.88 -33.38
CA ARG A 36 -0.20 -35.04 -32.68
C ARG A 36 -0.92 -34.12 -31.71
N VAL A 37 -0.51 -34.21 -30.44
CA VAL A 37 -0.90 -33.24 -29.41
C VAL A 37 0.26 -32.27 -29.18
N TYR A 38 -0.01 -30.98 -29.24
CA TYR A 38 0.98 -29.94 -28.99
C TYR A 38 1.01 -29.57 -27.51
N ASN A 39 2.21 -29.29 -26.98
CA ASN A 39 2.33 -28.78 -25.61
C ASN A 39 1.66 -27.39 -25.50
N PRO A 40 1.40 -26.88 -24.29
CA PRO A 40 0.92 -25.52 -24.09
C PRO A 40 1.75 -24.52 -24.92
N ILE A 41 1.08 -23.60 -25.63
CA ILE A 41 1.73 -22.67 -26.58
C ILE A 41 2.97 -21.99 -25.99
N LEU A 42 2.94 -21.61 -24.70
CA LEU A 42 4.09 -21.04 -23.99
C LEU A 42 5.37 -21.88 -24.11
N LEU A 43 5.27 -23.20 -24.09
CA LEU A 43 6.40 -24.12 -24.16
C LEU A 43 6.93 -24.33 -25.58
N GLU A 44 6.12 -24.09 -26.61
CA GLU A 44 6.44 -24.33 -28.03
C GLU A 44 6.80 -23.05 -28.81
N LEU A 45 6.48 -21.88 -28.25
CA LEU A 45 6.61 -20.58 -28.92
C LEU A 45 7.96 -19.93 -28.61
N ASN A 46 8.85 -19.78 -29.59
CA ASN A 46 10.13 -19.09 -29.43
C ASN A 46 10.12 -17.70 -30.08
N LEU A 47 10.82 -16.75 -29.45
CA LEU A 47 11.01 -15.41 -29.99
C LEU A 47 12.33 -15.35 -30.75
N LYS A 48 12.31 -14.81 -31.97
CA LYS A 48 13.52 -14.55 -32.74
C LYS A 48 14.29 -13.35 -32.21
N ASP A 49 13.59 -12.39 -31.60
CA ASP A 49 14.16 -11.21 -30.96
C ASP A 49 13.44 -10.92 -29.64
N SER A 50 14.20 -10.98 -28.54
CA SER A 50 13.73 -10.85 -27.17
C SER A 50 13.21 -9.44 -26.83
N ARG A 51 13.65 -8.42 -27.56
CA ARG A 51 13.26 -7.01 -27.33
C ARG A 51 11.78 -6.79 -27.56
N TYR A 52 11.16 -7.63 -28.39
CA TYR A 52 9.73 -7.59 -28.70
C TYR A 52 8.87 -8.44 -27.76
N ALA A 53 9.45 -9.07 -26.73
CA ALA A 53 8.72 -9.97 -25.83
C ALA A 53 7.44 -9.36 -25.26
N SER A 54 7.50 -8.10 -24.78
CA SER A 54 6.33 -7.40 -24.22
C SER A 54 5.21 -7.22 -25.24
N HIS A 55 5.57 -7.03 -26.51
CA HIS A 55 4.64 -6.76 -27.60
C HIS A 55 3.91 -8.04 -28.00
N ILE A 56 4.68 -9.14 -28.14
CA ILE A 56 4.15 -10.47 -28.46
C ILE A 56 3.30 -11.00 -27.30
N GLU A 57 3.78 -10.89 -26.06
CA GLU A 57 3.03 -11.35 -24.88
C GLU A 57 1.69 -10.62 -24.77
N ARG A 58 1.64 -9.30 -25.06
CA ARG A 58 0.39 -8.54 -25.07
C ARG A 58 -0.61 -9.03 -26.12
N ILE A 59 -0.17 -9.29 -27.35
CA ILE A 59 -1.07 -9.78 -28.41
C ILE A 59 -1.59 -11.18 -28.13
N LEU A 60 -0.79 -12.01 -27.47
CA LEU A 60 -1.24 -13.30 -26.96
C LEU A 60 -2.18 -13.17 -25.75
N GLY A 61 -2.50 -11.96 -25.28
CA GLY A 61 -3.44 -11.68 -24.19
C GLY A 61 -2.79 -11.47 -22.81
N GLY A 62 -1.46 -11.34 -22.74
CA GLY A 62 -0.66 -11.20 -21.52
C GLY A 62 -0.27 -12.52 -20.84
N PHE A 63 0.55 -12.47 -19.80
CA PHE A 63 1.09 -13.67 -19.12
C PHE A 63 0.05 -14.63 -18.53
N ARG A 64 -1.17 -14.16 -18.23
CA ARG A 64 -2.29 -14.99 -17.74
C ARG A 64 -3.28 -15.40 -18.83
N SER A 65 -2.95 -15.17 -20.10
CA SER A 65 -3.90 -15.41 -21.18
C SER A 65 -4.27 -16.87 -21.35
N ASN A 66 -5.44 -17.09 -21.94
CA ASN A 66 -5.88 -18.42 -22.35
C ASN A 66 -4.97 -18.95 -23.47
N MET A 67 -4.51 -18.07 -24.37
CA MET A 67 -3.69 -18.43 -25.53
C MET A 67 -2.40 -19.13 -25.10
N LEU A 68 -1.62 -18.53 -24.19
CA LEU A 68 -0.32 -19.08 -23.76
C LEU A 68 -0.44 -20.47 -23.10
N ARG A 69 -1.56 -20.75 -22.45
CA ARG A 69 -1.81 -22.04 -21.79
C ARG A 69 -2.60 -23.04 -22.64
N THR A 70 -2.96 -22.68 -23.89
CA THR A 70 -3.78 -23.55 -24.75
C THR A 70 -2.98 -24.75 -25.22
N ILE A 71 -3.56 -25.95 -25.07
CA ILE A 71 -3.07 -27.20 -25.64
C ILE A 71 -3.85 -27.47 -26.93
N VAL A 72 -3.14 -27.68 -28.04
CA VAL A 72 -3.77 -27.80 -29.37
C VAL A 72 -3.70 -29.25 -29.86
N PHE A 73 -4.81 -29.73 -30.40
CA PHE A 73 -5.00 -31.08 -30.90
C PHE A 73 -5.19 -31.06 -32.42
N GLU A 74 -4.71 -32.11 -33.10
CA GLU A 74 -4.96 -32.34 -34.54
C GLU A 74 -6.17 -33.27 -34.79
N ASN A 75 -6.59 -34.04 -33.78
CA ASN A 75 -7.63 -35.06 -33.90
C ASN A 75 -8.75 -34.84 -32.89
N GLU A 76 -9.99 -35.05 -33.32
CA GLU A 76 -11.19 -34.86 -32.51
C GLU A 76 -11.31 -35.86 -31.35
N GLU A 77 -11.00 -37.13 -31.58
CA GLU A 77 -11.07 -38.16 -30.54
C GLU A 77 -10.07 -37.87 -29.41
N ASP A 78 -8.86 -37.40 -29.77
CA ASP A 78 -7.83 -37.02 -28.81
C ASP A 78 -8.24 -35.79 -27.99
N TYR A 79 -8.86 -34.80 -28.64
CA TYR A 79 -9.41 -33.62 -27.97
C TYR A 79 -10.51 -34.01 -26.96
N ILE A 80 -11.45 -34.87 -27.37
CA ILE A 80 -12.53 -35.36 -26.50
C ILE A 80 -11.96 -36.18 -25.33
N LYS A 81 -10.98 -37.06 -25.61
CA LYS A 81 -10.33 -37.88 -24.58
C LYS A 81 -9.64 -37.00 -23.53
N PHE A 82 -8.85 -36.02 -23.97
CA PHE A 82 -8.14 -35.12 -23.06
C PHE A 82 -9.10 -34.24 -22.26
N THR A 83 -10.11 -33.67 -22.90
CA THR A 83 -11.07 -32.78 -22.22
C THR A 83 -11.94 -33.54 -21.22
N ARG A 84 -12.40 -34.75 -21.54
CA ARG A 84 -13.10 -35.61 -20.59
C ARG A 84 -12.27 -35.89 -19.33
N PHE A 85 -11.01 -36.28 -19.50
CA PHE A 85 -10.13 -36.53 -18.35
C PHE A 85 -9.82 -35.24 -17.57
N ALA A 86 -9.27 -34.22 -18.24
CA ALA A 86 -8.73 -33.06 -17.55
C ALA A 86 -9.82 -32.09 -17.05
N ALA A 87 -10.87 -31.85 -17.84
CA ALA A 87 -11.94 -30.91 -17.48
C ALA A 87 -13.09 -31.58 -16.71
N ASP A 88 -13.56 -32.77 -17.13
CA ASP A 88 -14.74 -33.38 -16.50
C ASP A 88 -14.37 -34.19 -15.24
N GLU A 89 -13.38 -35.08 -15.34
CA GLU A 89 -12.98 -35.96 -14.24
C GLU A 89 -12.11 -35.23 -13.21
N GLN A 90 -11.02 -34.59 -13.66
CA GLN A 90 -10.05 -33.91 -12.79
C GLN A 90 -10.46 -32.48 -12.41
N LYS A 91 -11.44 -31.89 -13.11
CA LYS A 91 -11.94 -30.51 -12.88
C LYS A 91 -10.85 -29.44 -12.94
N TRP A 92 -9.83 -29.63 -13.77
CA TRP A 92 -8.74 -28.67 -13.97
C TRP A 92 -9.18 -27.52 -14.88
N ARG A 93 -8.78 -26.28 -14.56
CA ARG A 93 -9.03 -25.11 -15.41
C ARG A 93 -8.04 -25.06 -16.57
N ILE A 94 -8.29 -25.86 -17.59
CA ILE A 94 -7.47 -25.96 -18.81
C ILE A 94 -8.12 -25.26 -20.00
N THR A 95 -7.29 -24.91 -20.99
CA THR A 95 -7.76 -24.48 -22.31
C THR A 95 -7.25 -25.49 -23.33
N ALA A 96 -8.15 -26.14 -24.05
CA ALA A 96 -7.83 -27.06 -25.15
C ALA A 96 -8.49 -26.55 -26.43
N ALA A 97 -7.82 -26.71 -27.57
CA ALA A 97 -8.34 -26.28 -28.86
C ALA A 97 -8.18 -27.37 -29.92
N LEU A 98 -9.22 -27.53 -30.73
CA LEU A 98 -9.23 -28.31 -31.96
C LEU A 98 -9.63 -27.36 -33.10
N PRO A 99 -8.67 -26.84 -33.86
CA PRO A 99 -8.96 -25.89 -34.93
C PRO A 99 -9.66 -26.59 -36.12
N GLU A 100 -10.76 -26.02 -36.61
CA GLU A 100 -11.35 -26.41 -37.90
C GLU A 100 -10.43 -25.93 -39.04
N GLU A 101 -10.08 -26.83 -39.96
CA GLU A 101 -9.19 -26.66 -41.13
C GLU A 101 -8.31 -25.39 -41.18
N LEU A 102 -7.01 -25.54 -40.83
CA LEU A 102 -6.05 -24.44 -40.87
C LEU A 102 -5.45 -24.21 -42.28
N SER A 103 -6.04 -23.28 -43.05
CA SER A 103 -5.51 -22.82 -44.35
C SER A 103 -4.06 -22.30 -44.24
N ASP A 104 -3.27 -22.48 -45.30
CA ASP A 104 -1.93 -21.88 -45.42
C ASP A 104 -1.97 -20.35 -45.50
N ASP A 105 -3.09 -19.76 -45.94
CA ASP A 105 -3.24 -18.31 -46.09
C ASP A 105 -3.22 -17.54 -44.76
N LEU A 106 -3.41 -18.22 -43.63
CA LEU A 106 -3.38 -17.63 -42.29
C LEU A 106 -2.01 -17.02 -41.93
N LEU A 107 -0.95 -17.40 -42.64
CA LEU A 107 0.40 -16.87 -42.46
C LEU A 107 0.71 -15.73 -43.45
N ASN A 108 -0.15 -15.48 -44.44
CA ASN A 108 0.07 -14.43 -45.43
C ASN A 108 -0.02 -13.05 -44.77
N LYS A 109 0.94 -12.20 -45.12
CA LYS A 109 1.02 -10.82 -44.63
C LYS A 109 0.33 -9.88 -45.62
N PRO A 110 -0.30 -8.77 -45.15
CA PRO A 110 -0.94 -7.80 -46.05
C PRO A 110 0.03 -7.17 -47.06
N THR A 111 1.30 -6.98 -46.66
CA THR A 111 2.37 -6.41 -47.48
C THR A 111 3.68 -7.12 -47.15
N THR A 112 4.73 -6.87 -47.95
CA THR A 112 6.09 -7.25 -47.58
C THR A 112 6.56 -6.45 -46.36
N THR A 113 7.56 -6.98 -45.64
CA THR A 113 8.12 -6.32 -44.45
C THR A 113 8.93 -5.08 -44.85
N GLU A 114 9.51 -5.08 -46.04
CA GLU A 114 10.23 -3.94 -46.64
C GLU A 114 9.27 -2.78 -46.93
N GLU A 115 8.13 -3.04 -47.58
CA GLU A 115 7.12 -2.01 -47.84
C GLU A 115 6.52 -1.44 -46.55
N LEU A 116 6.32 -2.30 -45.54
CA LEU A 116 5.84 -1.89 -44.22
C LEU A 116 6.81 -0.87 -43.57
N ARG A 117 8.13 -1.14 -43.66
CA ARG A 117 9.19 -0.25 -43.15
C ARG A 117 9.24 1.07 -43.87
N GLU A 118 9.17 1.04 -45.20
CA GLU A 118 9.28 2.25 -46.02
C GLU A 118 8.10 3.20 -45.81
N LYS A 119 6.87 2.67 -45.94
CA LYS A 119 5.63 3.44 -45.92
C LYS A 119 5.18 3.84 -44.52
N PHE A 120 5.30 2.93 -43.54
CA PHE A 120 4.69 3.10 -42.21
C PHE A 120 5.70 3.12 -41.06
N LYS A 121 7.01 2.95 -41.34
CA LYS A 121 8.09 2.94 -40.35
C LYS A 121 7.98 1.85 -39.28
N PHE A 122 7.17 0.81 -39.51
CA PHE A 122 7.16 -0.38 -38.66
C PHE A 122 8.25 -1.37 -39.07
N GLU A 123 8.92 -1.99 -38.09
CA GLU A 123 10.10 -2.83 -38.34
C GLU A 123 9.71 -4.24 -38.79
N HIS A 124 8.61 -4.80 -38.27
CA HIS A 124 8.19 -6.17 -38.56
C HIS A 124 6.66 -6.33 -38.48
N TYR A 125 6.12 -7.39 -39.08
CA TYR A 125 4.88 -7.98 -38.60
C TYR A 125 5.18 -8.92 -37.44
N MET A 126 4.29 -9.01 -36.46
CA MET A 126 4.56 -9.83 -35.27
C MET A 126 4.80 -11.31 -35.58
N VAL A 127 4.15 -11.86 -36.62
CA VAL A 127 4.37 -13.26 -37.05
C VAL A 127 5.82 -13.52 -37.46
N ASP A 128 6.53 -12.50 -37.98
CA ASP A 128 7.93 -12.63 -38.39
C ASP A 128 8.86 -12.83 -37.18
N LEU A 129 8.44 -12.41 -35.99
CA LEU A 129 9.23 -12.39 -34.75
C LEU A 129 9.06 -13.65 -33.88
N VAL A 130 8.12 -14.54 -34.25
CA VAL A 130 7.86 -15.78 -33.53
C VAL A 130 8.21 -17.00 -34.37
N GLN A 131 8.55 -18.08 -33.67
CA GLN A 131 8.85 -19.38 -34.22
C GLN A 131 8.11 -20.44 -33.40
N ALA A 132 7.27 -21.22 -34.07
CA ALA A 132 6.54 -22.35 -33.51
C ALA A 132 6.30 -23.38 -34.63
N PRO A 133 5.95 -24.64 -34.30
CA PRO A 133 5.46 -25.60 -35.30
C PRO A 133 4.40 -24.98 -36.22
N LYS A 134 4.46 -25.26 -37.53
CA LYS A 134 3.62 -24.60 -38.56
C LYS A 134 2.13 -24.64 -38.20
N TYR A 135 1.64 -25.77 -37.69
CA TYR A 135 0.25 -25.93 -37.24
C TYR A 135 -0.13 -24.97 -36.10
N LEU A 136 0.72 -24.87 -35.06
CA LEU A 136 0.52 -23.93 -33.96
C LEU A 136 0.60 -22.47 -34.43
N LEU A 137 1.53 -22.14 -35.32
CA LEU A 137 1.66 -20.78 -35.82
C LEU A 137 0.40 -20.35 -36.59
N LYS A 138 -0.18 -21.25 -37.41
CA LYS A 138 -1.47 -21.01 -38.07
C LYS A 138 -2.60 -20.80 -37.08
N TYR A 139 -2.70 -21.62 -36.03
CA TYR A 139 -3.70 -21.45 -34.98
C TYR A 139 -3.53 -20.12 -34.23
N ILE A 140 -2.31 -19.77 -33.84
CA ILE A 140 -2.01 -18.48 -33.21
C ILE A 140 -2.43 -17.33 -34.12
N CYS A 141 -2.12 -17.40 -35.42
CA CYS A 141 -2.53 -16.40 -36.40
C CYS A 141 -4.05 -16.36 -36.60
N LEU A 142 -4.76 -17.49 -36.59
CA LEU A 142 -6.21 -17.55 -36.68
C LEU A 142 -6.86 -16.73 -35.55
N GLU A 143 -6.42 -16.98 -34.32
CA GLU A 143 -6.98 -16.40 -33.10
C GLU A 143 -6.55 -14.95 -32.85
N THR A 144 -5.28 -14.63 -33.11
CA THR A 144 -4.71 -13.33 -32.74
C THR A 144 -4.56 -12.36 -33.92
N LYS A 145 -4.61 -12.86 -35.15
CA LYS A 145 -4.29 -12.12 -36.39
C LYS A 145 -2.89 -11.52 -36.39
N MET A 146 -1.94 -12.18 -35.74
CA MET A 146 -0.55 -11.72 -35.58
C MET A 146 0.18 -11.44 -36.90
N ASN A 147 -0.24 -12.07 -37.99
CA ASN A 147 0.24 -11.81 -39.35
C ASN A 147 -0.14 -10.43 -39.91
N MET A 148 -1.16 -9.78 -39.33
CA MET A 148 -1.66 -8.46 -39.75
C MET A 148 -1.29 -7.33 -38.78
N ILE A 149 -0.55 -7.64 -37.71
CA ILE A 149 -0.22 -6.68 -36.65
C ILE A 149 1.23 -6.22 -36.84
N PRO A 150 1.45 -4.96 -37.26
CA PRO A 150 2.79 -4.42 -37.37
C PRO A 150 3.32 -3.95 -36.01
N VAL A 151 4.65 -3.99 -35.87
CA VAL A 151 5.37 -3.68 -34.64
C VAL A 151 6.66 -2.90 -34.89
N SER A 152 6.93 -1.94 -34.00
CA SER A 152 8.16 -1.13 -33.96
C SER A 152 8.56 -0.87 -32.52
N LEU A 153 9.86 -1.00 -32.20
CA LEU A 153 10.39 -0.58 -30.90
C LEU A 153 10.53 0.94 -30.80
N LYS A 154 10.51 1.64 -31.93
CA LYS A 154 10.65 3.10 -32.01
C LYS A 154 9.27 3.75 -32.14
N PRO A 155 9.10 4.99 -31.63
CA PRO A 155 7.94 5.80 -31.94
C PRO A 155 7.77 5.95 -33.45
N THR A 156 6.54 5.94 -33.92
CA THR A 156 6.15 6.12 -35.32
C THR A 156 5.11 7.25 -35.41
N ASP A 157 4.53 7.53 -36.57
CA ASP A 157 3.42 8.49 -36.64
C ASP A 157 2.10 7.83 -36.19
N GLU A 158 2.00 7.50 -34.90
CA GLU A 158 0.90 6.63 -34.40
C GLU A 158 -0.47 7.27 -34.58
N ARG A 159 -0.56 8.61 -34.49
CA ARG A 159 -1.80 9.35 -34.68
C ARG A 159 -2.26 9.29 -36.13
N HIS A 160 -1.37 9.51 -37.09
CA HIS A 160 -1.72 9.41 -38.51
C HIS A 160 -2.15 7.99 -38.87
N ILE A 161 -1.38 6.98 -38.41
CA ILE A 161 -1.66 5.57 -38.66
C ILE A 161 -3.02 5.17 -38.05
N ALA A 162 -3.31 5.57 -36.81
CA ALA A 162 -4.58 5.26 -36.17
C ALA A 162 -5.77 5.93 -36.88
N ASN A 163 -5.62 7.16 -37.36
CA ASN A 163 -6.68 7.87 -38.07
C ASN A 163 -6.90 7.35 -39.50
N SER A 164 -5.89 6.75 -40.11
CA SER A 164 -6.00 6.13 -41.44
C SER A 164 -6.84 4.86 -41.45
N GLY A 165 -6.93 4.17 -40.30
CA GLY A 165 -7.63 2.89 -40.18
C GLY A 165 -6.97 1.72 -40.93
N ILE A 166 -5.75 1.91 -41.45
CA ILE A 166 -5.02 0.89 -42.23
C ILE A 166 -4.78 -0.38 -41.40
N PHE A 167 -4.45 -0.22 -40.12
CA PHE A 167 -4.24 -1.33 -39.19
C PHE A 167 -5.25 -1.28 -38.04
N GLN A 168 -5.99 -2.36 -37.83
CA GLN A 168 -6.91 -2.48 -36.69
C GLN A 168 -6.16 -2.60 -35.36
N LYS A 169 -4.96 -3.19 -35.37
CA LYS A 169 -4.10 -3.35 -34.20
C LYS A 169 -2.65 -3.13 -34.60
N PHE A 170 -1.90 -2.41 -33.79
CA PHE A 170 -0.45 -2.27 -33.96
C PHE A 170 0.21 -1.92 -32.63
N THR A 171 1.52 -2.07 -32.57
CA THR A 171 2.32 -1.67 -31.41
C THR A 171 3.49 -0.80 -31.83
N ALA A 172 3.67 0.33 -31.16
CA ALA A 172 4.80 1.23 -31.37
C ALA A 172 5.38 1.65 -30.01
N ALA A 173 6.70 1.63 -29.90
CA ALA A 173 7.43 1.95 -28.68
C ALA A 173 6.95 1.13 -27.46
N GLN A 174 6.23 1.75 -26.52
CA GLN A 174 5.64 1.07 -25.35
C GLN A 174 4.12 1.18 -25.32
N SER A 175 3.48 1.30 -26.48
CA SER A 175 2.04 1.47 -26.60
C SER A 175 1.44 0.45 -27.56
N TYR A 176 0.30 -0.11 -27.15
CA TYR A 176 -0.57 -0.96 -27.96
C TYR A 176 -1.79 -0.16 -28.38
N TYR A 177 -2.06 -0.16 -29.69
CA TYR A 177 -3.15 0.56 -30.31
C TYR A 177 -4.18 -0.43 -30.84
N ASN A 178 -5.44 -0.19 -30.51
CA ASN A 178 -6.59 -0.95 -30.97
C ASN A 178 -7.57 0.03 -31.62
N VAL A 179 -7.57 0.04 -32.95
CA VAL A 179 -8.33 0.96 -33.80
C VAL A 179 -9.59 0.26 -34.28
N ARG A 180 -10.74 0.85 -34.01
CA ARG A 180 -12.06 0.33 -34.40
C ARG A 180 -12.83 1.39 -35.17
N PRO A 181 -13.56 1.02 -36.23
CA PRO A 181 -14.47 1.96 -36.89
C PRO A 181 -15.54 2.42 -35.90
N ASN A 182 -15.81 3.72 -35.87
CA ASN A 182 -16.81 4.29 -34.98
C ASN A 182 -18.21 3.87 -35.42
N LYS A 183 -18.96 3.22 -34.52
CA LYS A 183 -20.34 2.76 -34.80
C LYS A 183 -21.32 3.89 -35.04
N TYR A 184 -21.06 5.08 -34.49
CA TYR A 184 -22.00 6.21 -34.51
C TYR A 184 -21.66 7.29 -35.54
N ARG A 185 -20.42 7.31 -36.06
CA ARG A 185 -19.97 8.29 -37.06
C ARG A 185 -19.17 7.60 -38.16
N HIS A 186 -19.84 7.34 -39.27
CA HIS A 186 -19.24 6.74 -40.46
C HIS A 186 -18.01 7.55 -40.93
N GLY A 187 -16.93 6.85 -41.27
CA GLY A 187 -15.67 7.45 -41.73
C GLY A 187 -14.73 7.94 -40.62
N THR A 188 -15.06 7.73 -39.33
CA THR A 188 -14.15 8.03 -38.21
C THR A 188 -13.78 6.77 -37.44
N TYR A 189 -12.60 6.78 -36.83
CA TYR A 189 -12.07 5.66 -36.05
C TYR A 189 -12.00 6.02 -34.57
N GLN A 190 -12.30 5.06 -33.71
CA GLN A 190 -12.07 5.11 -32.28
C GLN A 190 -10.80 4.30 -31.96
N THR A 191 -9.84 4.94 -31.31
CA THR A 191 -8.56 4.33 -30.97
C THR A 191 -8.44 4.18 -29.47
N GLU A 192 -8.27 2.95 -29.01
CA GLU A 192 -7.91 2.63 -27.63
C GLU A 192 -6.39 2.45 -27.55
N VAL A 193 -5.74 3.27 -26.72
CA VAL A 193 -4.29 3.23 -26.49
C VAL A 193 -4.03 2.69 -25.10
N ASN A 194 -3.29 1.59 -25.02
CA ASN A 194 -2.90 0.95 -23.77
C ASN A 194 -1.37 0.89 -23.67
N HIS A 195 -0.82 1.14 -22.49
CA HIS A 195 0.60 0.94 -22.24
C HIS A 195 0.95 -0.56 -22.27
N LEU A 196 2.09 -0.90 -22.85
CA LEU A 196 2.61 -2.27 -22.92
C LEU A 196 3.34 -2.62 -21.61
N PRO A 197 2.80 -3.54 -20.78
CA PRO A 197 3.53 -3.99 -19.60
C PRO A 197 4.78 -4.78 -19.99
N PRO A 198 5.82 -4.83 -19.14
CA PRO A 198 6.98 -5.68 -19.38
C PRO A 198 6.57 -7.16 -19.45
N ALA A 199 7.14 -7.90 -20.42
CA ALA A 199 6.93 -9.34 -20.53
C ALA A 199 7.34 -10.06 -19.24
N ARG A 200 6.49 -11.00 -18.79
CA ARG A 200 6.74 -11.78 -17.57
C ARG A 200 7.12 -13.22 -17.86
N VAL A 201 6.62 -13.79 -18.96
CA VAL A 201 6.80 -15.22 -19.26
C VAL A 201 7.56 -15.47 -20.55
N LEU A 202 7.72 -14.46 -21.40
CA LEU A 202 8.54 -14.50 -22.61
C LEU A 202 9.85 -13.70 -22.51
N ASN A 203 10.27 -13.28 -21.31
CA ASN A 203 11.47 -12.47 -21.08
C ASN A 203 12.78 -13.29 -20.95
N ASP A 204 12.75 -14.56 -21.37
CA ASP A 204 13.71 -15.59 -20.94
C ASP A 204 15.10 -15.53 -21.60
N SER A 205 15.40 -14.55 -22.48
CA SER A 205 16.33 -14.83 -23.59
C SER A 205 17.56 -13.93 -23.77
N VAL A 206 18.15 -13.32 -22.73
CA VAL A 206 19.52 -12.74 -22.91
C VAL A 206 20.43 -12.97 -21.71
N ASP A 207 20.05 -12.54 -20.50
CA ASP A 207 21.06 -12.31 -19.45
C ASP A 207 21.53 -13.59 -18.71
N ASN A 208 20.64 -14.56 -18.53
CA ASN A 208 20.96 -15.81 -17.82
C ASN A 208 21.61 -16.86 -18.71
N GLU A 209 21.37 -16.80 -20.03
CA GLU A 209 21.93 -17.73 -21.00
C GLU A 209 23.33 -17.28 -21.41
N GLU A 210 23.55 -15.99 -21.67
CA GLU A 210 24.89 -15.44 -21.93
C GLU A 210 25.83 -15.65 -20.74
N ARG A 211 25.38 -15.35 -19.51
CA ARG A 211 26.18 -15.63 -18.31
C ARG A 211 26.51 -17.11 -18.15
N ARG A 212 25.55 -18.00 -18.45
CA ARG A 212 25.78 -19.45 -18.39
C ARG A 212 26.75 -19.91 -19.47
N ASN A 213 26.58 -19.44 -20.70
CA ASN A 213 27.45 -19.73 -21.83
C ASN A 213 28.87 -19.22 -21.57
N LEU A 214 29.03 -18.06 -20.95
CA LEU A 214 30.34 -17.51 -20.58
C LEU A 214 31.02 -18.34 -19.49
N ILE A 215 30.28 -18.78 -18.46
CA ILE A 215 30.80 -19.66 -17.40
C ILE A 215 31.16 -21.05 -17.97
N GLU A 216 30.32 -21.59 -18.84
CA GLU A 216 30.54 -22.89 -19.50
C GLU A 216 31.76 -22.81 -20.43
N SER A 217 31.88 -21.71 -21.21
CA SER A 217 33.03 -21.39 -22.05
C SER A 217 34.33 -21.27 -21.26
N ILE A 218 34.34 -20.55 -20.13
CA ILE A 218 35.51 -20.47 -19.23
C ILE A 218 35.94 -21.87 -18.76
N ARG A 219 34.98 -22.73 -18.39
CA ARG A 219 35.28 -24.10 -17.95
C ARG A 219 35.84 -24.97 -19.07
N THR A 220 35.26 -24.93 -20.27
CA THR A 220 35.77 -25.70 -21.41
C THR A 220 37.15 -25.22 -21.83
N HIS A 221 37.39 -23.90 -21.89
CA HIS A 221 38.71 -23.36 -22.20
C HIS A 221 39.75 -23.78 -21.16
N GLN A 222 39.43 -23.75 -19.86
CA GLN A 222 40.33 -24.23 -18.80
C GLN A 222 40.64 -25.72 -18.90
N ALA A 223 39.63 -26.56 -19.12
CA ALA A 223 39.81 -28.00 -19.27
C ALA A 223 40.66 -28.35 -20.50
N ASN A 224 40.39 -27.70 -21.63
CA ASN A 224 41.16 -27.88 -22.86
C ASN A 224 42.63 -27.43 -22.67
N MET A 225 42.86 -26.33 -21.95
CA MET A 225 44.22 -25.85 -21.67
C MET A 225 45.01 -26.85 -20.83
N GLN A 226 44.39 -27.42 -19.78
CA GLN A 226 45.02 -28.46 -18.95
C GLN A 226 45.37 -29.71 -19.75
N GLN A 227 44.47 -30.18 -20.62
CA GLN A 227 44.73 -31.34 -21.47
C GLN A 227 45.88 -31.06 -22.45
N CYS A 228 45.85 -29.91 -23.13
CA CYS A 228 46.91 -29.53 -24.07
C CYS A 228 48.27 -29.35 -23.38
N GLU A 229 48.32 -28.85 -22.14
CA GLU A 229 49.57 -28.76 -21.36
C GLU A 229 50.16 -30.14 -21.05
N GLN A 230 49.32 -31.14 -20.74
CA GLN A 230 49.77 -32.52 -20.57
C GLN A 230 50.33 -33.10 -21.88
N ASP A 231 49.59 -32.94 -22.97
CA ASP A 231 50.00 -33.42 -24.30
C ASP A 231 51.32 -32.76 -24.75
N LEU A 232 51.49 -31.47 -24.48
CA LEU A 232 52.71 -30.71 -24.80
C LEU A 232 53.92 -31.22 -24.01
N LYS A 233 53.72 -31.59 -22.73
CA LYS A 233 54.76 -32.19 -21.89
C LYS A 233 55.19 -33.57 -22.40
N GLU A 234 54.26 -34.39 -22.87
CA GLU A 234 54.58 -35.68 -23.50
C GLU A 234 55.31 -35.53 -24.83
N LEU A 235 54.86 -34.60 -25.68
CA LEU A 235 55.50 -34.30 -26.96
C LEU A 235 56.93 -33.77 -26.76
N SER A 236 57.16 -32.92 -25.76
CA SER A 236 58.51 -32.43 -25.40
C SER A 236 59.45 -33.60 -25.07
N LYS A 237 59.01 -34.54 -24.21
CA LYS A 237 59.83 -35.72 -23.86
C LYS A 237 60.16 -36.58 -25.08
N LYS A 238 59.18 -36.81 -25.96
CA LYS A 238 59.39 -37.58 -27.20
C LYS A 238 60.38 -36.88 -28.13
N LYS A 239 60.27 -35.56 -28.28
CA LYS A 239 61.20 -34.75 -29.05
C LYS A 239 62.63 -34.86 -28.51
N ASP A 240 62.81 -34.66 -27.20
CA ASP A 240 64.14 -34.71 -26.56
C ASP A 240 64.81 -36.08 -26.76
N ALA A 241 64.04 -37.17 -26.69
CA ALA A 241 64.54 -38.53 -26.93
C ALA A 241 64.97 -38.76 -28.39
N ILE A 242 64.20 -38.25 -29.36
CA ILE A 242 64.55 -38.33 -30.78
C ILE A 242 65.82 -37.51 -31.05
N ASP A 243 65.93 -36.30 -30.50
CA ASP A 243 67.09 -35.43 -30.67
C ASP A 243 68.35 -36.05 -30.06
N GLN A 244 68.25 -36.73 -28.92
CA GLN A 244 69.37 -37.52 -28.36
C GLN A 244 69.79 -38.65 -29.30
N THR A 245 68.83 -39.38 -29.86
CA THR A 245 69.11 -40.47 -30.82
C THR A 245 69.79 -39.95 -32.10
N ILE A 246 69.40 -38.76 -32.58
CA ILE A 246 70.04 -38.11 -33.73
C ILE A 246 71.52 -37.82 -33.42
N ARG A 247 71.83 -37.28 -32.23
CA ARG A 247 73.22 -36.99 -31.83
C ARG A 247 74.08 -38.25 -31.80
N GLU A 248 73.55 -39.35 -31.26
CA GLU A 248 74.25 -40.65 -31.22
C GLU A 248 74.53 -41.17 -32.64
N LEU A 249 73.57 -41.07 -33.56
CA LEU A 249 73.74 -41.48 -34.96
C LEU A 249 74.69 -40.57 -35.74
N GLU A 250 74.70 -39.27 -35.45
CA GLU A 250 75.67 -38.33 -36.03
C GLU A 250 77.10 -38.62 -35.57
N PHE A 251 77.28 -38.97 -34.29
CA PHE A 251 78.57 -39.42 -33.77
C PHE A 251 79.03 -40.71 -34.47
N LYS A 252 78.17 -41.74 -34.56
CA LYS A 252 78.49 -42.99 -35.30
C LYS A 252 78.83 -42.74 -36.77
N LYS A 253 78.10 -41.83 -37.42
CA LYS A 253 78.39 -41.43 -38.80
C LYS A 253 79.75 -40.75 -38.92
N SER A 254 80.11 -39.87 -37.98
CA SER A 254 81.41 -39.19 -37.96
C SER A 254 82.56 -40.17 -37.76
N ASP A 255 82.38 -41.17 -36.90
CA ASP A 255 83.34 -42.25 -36.67
C ASP A 255 83.56 -43.09 -37.94
N LEU A 256 82.47 -43.56 -38.58
CA LEU A 256 82.55 -44.29 -39.86
C LEU A 256 83.19 -43.45 -40.98
N GLN A 257 82.96 -42.13 -41.02
CA GLN A 257 83.64 -41.23 -41.95
C GLN A 257 85.14 -41.12 -41.68
N SER A 258 85.56 -41.22 -40.42
CA SER A 258 86.98 -41.29 -40.07
C SER A 258 87.59 -42.59 -40.57
N GLN A 259 86.97 -43.74 -40.25
CA GLN A 259 87.46 -45.05 -40.68
C GLN A 259 87.54 -45.16 -42.22
N LYS A 260 86.57 -44.61 -42.96
CA LYS A 260 86.61 -44.54 -44.42
C LYS A 260 87.82 -43.74 -44.93
N ARG A 261 88.18 -42.63 -44.27
CA ARG A 261 89.36 -41.82 -44.62
C ARG A 261 90.63 -42.62 -44.38
N ASP A 262 90.72 -43.33 -43.27
CA ASP A 262 91.89 -44.15 -42.93
C ASP A 262 92.10 -45.29 -43.94
N ILE A 263 91.03 -45.99 -44.32
CA ILE A 263 91.10 -47.01 -45.39
C ILE A 263 91.46 -46.38 -46.73
N HIS A 264 90.89 -45.21 -47.08
CA HIS A 264 91.24 -44.55 -48.33
C HIS A 264 92.73 -44.18 -48.40
N ILE A 265 93.31 -43.73 -47.28
CA ILE A 265 94.75 -43.47 -47.17
C ILE A 265 95.54 -44.77 -47.34
N ALA A 266 95.12 -45.87 -46.69
CA ALA A 266 95.76 -47.18 -46.84
C ALA A 266 95.73 -47.68 -48.30
N VAL A 267 94.59 -47.55 -48.99
CA VAL A 267 94.45 -47.89 -50.42
C VAL A 267 95.37 -47.03 -51.29
N GLN A 268 95.48 -45.72 -51.04
CA GLN A 268 96.41 -44.85 -51.79
C GLN A 268 97.89 -45.24 -51.56
N GLN A 269 98.26 -45.56 -50.33
CA GLN A 269 99.61 -46.04 -50.00
C GLN A 269 99.90 -47.38 -50.68
N TYR A 270 98.93 -48.28 -50.71
CA TYR A 270 99.00 -49.55 -51.44
C TYR A 270 99.14 -49.31 -52.95
N GLU A 271 98.35 -48.44 -53.58
CA GLU A 271 98.49 -48.10 -54.99
C GLU A 271 99.87 -47.51 -55.34
N ALA A 272 100.46 -46.73 -54.43
CA ALA A 272 101.83 -46.26 -54.57
C ALA A 272 102.85 -47.41 -54.49
N ARG A 273 102.69 -48.34 -53.54
CA ARG A 273 103.51 -49.57 -53.44
C ARG A 273 103.37 -50.47 -54.67
N LYS A 274 102.15 -50.67 -55.18
CA LYS A 274 101.85 -51.45 -56.40
C LYS A 274 102.46 -50.82 -57.65
N ARG A 275 102.51 -49.49 -57.74
CA ARG A 275 103.24 -48.78 -58.82
C ARG A 275 104.75 -48.99 -58.69
N ARG A 276 105.31 -48.87 -57.49
CA ARG A 276 106.73 -49.12 -57.23
C ARG A 276 107.12 -50.58 -57.50
N LEU A 277 106.24 -51.52 -57.17
CA LEU A 277 106.42 -52.93 -57.50
C LEU A 277 106.42 -53.16 -59.01
N ARG A 278 105.50 -52.53 -59.76
CA ARG A 278 105.51 -52.60 -61.23
C ARG A 278 106.83 -52.09 -61.82
N GLN A 279 107.37 -51.00 -61.29
CA GLN A 279 108.69 -50.48 -61.68
C GLN A 279 109.82 -51.48 -61.36
N LEU A 280 109.82 -52.09 -60.17
CA LEU A 280 110.80 -53.11 -59.78
C LEU A 280 110.68 -54.39 -60.64
N VAL A 281 109.47 -54.75 -61.06
CA VAL A 281 109.19 -55.88 -61.95
C VAL A 281 109.69 -55.60 -63.37
N GLU A 282 109.52 -54.36 -63.86
CA GLU A 282 110.12 -53.89 -65.12
C GLU A 282 111.65 -53.83 -65.05
N GLU A 283 112.24 -53.30 -63.97
CA GLU A 283 113.70 -53.32 -63.74
C GLU A 283 114.23 -54.76 -63.70
N ARG A 284 113.52 -55.68 -63.02
CA ARG A 284 113.84 -57.10 -63.04
C ARG A 284 113.77 -57.69 -64.44
N ASP A 285 112.76 -57.35 -65.24
CA ASP A 285 112.67 -57.84 -66.62
C ASP A 285 113.81 -57.31 -67.50
N GLN A 286 114.34 -56.13 -67.23
CA GLN A 286 115.54 -55.59 -67.88
C GLN A 286 116.83 -56.31 -67.45
N LEU A 287 116.88 -56.85 -66.23
CA LEU A 287 118.03 -57.59 -65.66
C LEU A 287 118.13 -59.07 -66.08
N LYS A 288 117.22 -59.57 -66.93
CA LYS A 288 117.16 -60.97 -67.43
C LYS A 288 118.37 -61.50 -68.22
N ASN A 289 119.46 -60.74 -68.35
CA ASN A 289 120.60 -61.05 -69.23
C ASN A 289 121.88 -61.58 -68.52
N GLU A 290 121.86 -61.96 -67.23
CA GLU A 290 123.00 -62.64 -66.55
C GLU A 290 122.54 -63.80 -65.61
N PRO A 291 123.42 -64.78 -65.26
CA PRO A 291 122.98 -66.14 -64.92
C PRO A 291 122.82 -66.52 -63.41
N GLU A 292 121.92 -67.50 -63.21
CA GLU A 292 121.71 -68.50 -62.14
C GLU A 292 121.49 -68.14 -60.65
N GLU A 293 121.85 -66.96 -60.12
CA GLU A 293 121.57 -66.62 -58.69
C GLU A 293 120.16 -66.06 -58.40
N ASP A 294 119.32 -65.86 -59.43
CA ASP A 294 118.08 -65.06 -59.33
C ASP A 294 116.75 -65.85 -59.26
N ARG A 295 116.75 -67.18 -59.37
CA ARG A 295 115.51 -67.99 -59.21
C ARG A 295 114.89 -67.84 -57.82
N VAL A 296 115.73 -67.79 -56.77
CA VAL A 296 115.28 -67.58 -55.38
C VAL A 296 114.65 -66.19 -55.20
N LYS A 297 115.16 -65.17 -55.89
CA LYS A 297 114.55 -63.82 -55.88
C LYS A 297 113.22 -63.80 -56.61
N MET A 298 113.07 -64.56 -57.70
CA MET A 298 111.80 -64.67 -58.43
C MET A 298 110.69 -65.33 -57.60
N ASP A 299 111.00 -66.38 -56.85
CA ASP A 299 110.00 -67.02 -55.98
C ASP A 299 109.64 -66.13 -54.79
N ARG A 300 110.61 -65.42 -54.19
CA ARG A 300 110.34 -64.36 -53.20
C ARG A 300 109.43 -63.26 -53.76
N TYR A 301 109.61 -62.83 -55.01
CA TYR A 301 108.74 -61.84 -55.62
C TYR A 301 107.32 -62.37 -55.86
N LYS A 302 107.15 -63.67 -56.16
CA LYS A 302 105.81 -64.27 -56.27
C LYS A 302 105.10 -64.34 -54.92
N GLU A 303 105.81 -64.70 -53.85
CA GLU A 303 105.28 -64.68 -52.48
C GLU A 303 104.84 -63.26 -52.08
N VAL A 304 105.68 -62.25 -52.32
CA VAL A 304 105.34 -60.85 -52.05
C VAL A 304 104.14 -60.38 -52.89
N ILE A 305 103.99 -60.84 -54.14
CA ILE A 305 102.82 -60.51 -54.97
C ILE A 305 101.55 -61.17 -54.43
N GLN A 306 101.64 -62.43 -53.99
CA GLN A 306 100.52 -63.16 -53.39
C GLN A 306 100.04 -62.46 -52.10
N GLU A 307 100.97 -62.11 -51.22
CA GLU A 307 100.69 -61.35 -49.98
C GLU A 307 100.00 -60.02 -50.29
N LEU A 308 100.46 -59.28 -51.30
CA LEU A 308 99.85 -58.01 -51.71
C LEU A 308 98.43 -58.17 -52.29
N ILE A 309 98.14 -59.27 -52.99
CA ILE A 309 96.80 -59.56 -53.51
C ILE A 309 95.84 -59.91 -52.36
N GLU A 310 96.32 -60.66 -51.36
CA GLU A 310 95.56 -60.99 -50.15
C GLU A 310 95.27 -59.72 -49.32
N GLU A 311 96.27 -58.84 -49.15
CA GLU A 311 96.08 -57.51 -48.54
C GLU A 311 95.08 -56.63 -49.34
N GLU A 312 95.09 -56.68 -50.68
CA GLU A 312 94.14 -55.96 -51.55
C GLU A 312 92.70 -56.45 -51.36
N ALA A 313 92.50 -57.76 -51.29
CA ALA A 313 91.19 -58.36 -51.03
C ALA A 313 90.67 -57.96 -49.64
N GLU A 314 91.54 -57.96 -48.62
CA GLU A 314 91.18 -57.55 -47.26
C GLU A 314 90.81 -56.06 -47.17
N HIS A 315 91.60 -55.17 -47.77
CA HIS A 315 91.29 -53.74 -47.81
C HIS A 315 90.00 -53.42 -48.57
N LEU A 316 89.76 -54.11 -49.70
CA LEU A 316 88.54 -53.91 -50.49
C LEU A 316 87.30 -54.42 -49.73
N SER A 317 87.39 -55.59 -49.06
CA SER A 317 86.33 -56.13 -48.21
C SER A 317 86.02 -55.19 -47.04
N ASN A 318 87.05 -54.67 -46.37
CA ASN A 318 86.87 -53.70 -45.29
C ASN A 318 86.24 -52.38 -45.79
N TYR A 319 86.58 -51.94 -47.00
CA TYR A 319 85.96 -50.77 -47.61
C TYR A 319 84.47 -50.98 -47.91
N THR A 320 84.11 -52.13 -48.49
CA THR A 320 82.70 -52.45 -48.79
C THR A 320 81.86 -52.54 -47.52
N ASP A 321 82.38 -53.19 -46.46
CA ASP A 321 81.70 -53.30 -45.17
C ASP A 321 81.44 -51.93 -44.52
N ILE A 322 82.42 -51.02 -44.57
CA ILE A 322 82.26 -49.67 -44.02
C ILE A 322 81.32 -48.82 -44.88
N ALA A 323 81.37 -48.99 -46.20
CA ALA A 323 80.45 -48.29 -47.11
C ALA A 323 78.99 -48.71 -46.87
N GLU A 324 78.72 -50.00 -46.65
CA GLU A 324 77.38 -50.50 -46.28
C GLU A 324 76.90 -49.94 -44.94
N LYS A 325 77.73 -50.04 -43.89
CA LYS A 325 77.43 -49.47 -42.55
C LYS A 325 77.17 -47.96 -42.61
N MET A 326 77.88 -47.24 -43.48
CA MET A 326 77.70 -45.80 -43.68
C MET A 326 76.34 -45.48 -44.33
N VAL A 327 75.93 -46.24 -45.34
CA VAL A 327 74.60 -46.07 -45.97
C VAL A 327 73.48 -46.34 -44.97
N GLU A 328 73.62 -47.38 -44.13
CA GLU A 328 72.66 -47.69 -43.06
C GLU A 328 72.59 -46.57 -42.01
N ALA A 329 73.73 -46.08 -41.53
CA ALA A 329 73.78 -44.97 -40.58
C ALA A 329 73.16 -43.68 -41.14
N TYR A 330 73.39 -43.38 -42.43
CA TYR A 330 72.74 -42.25 -43.11
C TYR A 330 71.23 -42.42 -43.18
N ARG A 331 70.73 -43.60 -43.58
CA ARG A 331 69.28 -43.89 -43.64
C ARG A 331 68.63 -43.78 -42.27
N ALA A 332 69.25 -44.32 -41.23
CA ALA A 332 68.78 -44.24 -39.86
C ALA A 332 68.73 -42.79 -39.35
N CYS A 333 69.79 -42.01 -39.59
CA CYS A 333 69.86 -40.60 -39.21
C CYS A 333 68.80 -39.75 -39.94
N SER A 334 68.65 -39.92 -41.26
CA SER A 334 67.65 -39.21 -42.06
C SER A 334 66.22 -39.52 -41.61
N ARG A 335 65.92 -40.79 -41.27
CA ARG A 335 64.60 -41.18 -40.75
C ARG A 335 64.30 -40.49 -39.42
N ARG A 336 65.25 -40.49 -38.48
CA ARG A 336 65.08 -39.82 -37.17
C ARG A 336 64.96 -38.30 -37.29
N LYS A 337 65.67 -37.67 -38.24
CA LYS A 337 65.53 -36.24 -38.53
C LYS A 337 64.14 -35.88 -39.05
N LEU A 338 63.55 -36.70 -39.93
CA LEU A 338 62.17 -36.53 -40.38
C LEU A 338 61.18 -36.60 -39.21
N GLU A 339 61.34 -37.58 -38.32
CA GLU A 339 60.51 -37.71 -37.11
C GLU A 339 60.66 -36.50 -36.15
N SER A 340 61.87 -35.96 -35.99
CA SER A 340 62.12 -34.75 -35.17
C SER A 340 61.44 -33.51 -35.75
N ILE A 341 61.45 -33.35 -37.09
CA ILE A 341 60.73 -32.27 -37.78
C ILE A 341 59.22 -32.38 -37.52
N GLU A 342 58.65 -33.57 -37.67
CA GLU A 342 57.22 -33.80 -37.41
C GLU A 342 56.85 -33.52 -35.94
N ALA A 343 57.65 -34.02 -35.00
CA ALA A 343 57.45 -33.77 -33.57
C ALA A 343 57.54 -32.29 -33.21
N THR A 344 58.48 -31.56 -33.82
CA THR A 344 58.64 -30.11 -33.63
C THR A 344 57.46 -29.32 -34.19
N ALA A 345 56.98 -29.66 -35.39
CA ALA A 345 55.81 -29.02 -35.97
C ALA A 345 54.55 -29.22 -35.11
N LYS A 346 54.33 -30.44 -34.58
CA LYS A 346 53.22 -30.74 -33.65
C LYS A 346 53.35 -29.96 -32.34
N TYR A 347 54.56 -29.88 -31.79
CA TYR A 347 54.84 -29.11 -30.57
C TYR A 347 54.53 -27.61 -30.77
N ASP A 348 55.01 -27.01 -31.85
CA ASP A 348 54.81 -25.58 -32.12
C ASP A 348 53.33 -25.25 -32.38
N ALA A 349 52.62 -26.11 -33.11
CA ALA A 349 51.18 -25.97 -33.34
C ALA A 349 50.38 -26.01 -32.02
N LEU A 350 50.67 -26.97 -31.15
CA LEU A 350 50.00 -27.12 -29.86
C LEU A 350 50.33 -25.95 -28.91
N LYS A 351 51.59 -25.49 -28.92
CA LYS A 351 52.03 -24.32 -28.14
C LYS A 351 51.30 -23.04 -28.57
N SER A 352 51.13 -22.83 -29.88
CA SER A 352 50.38 -21.70 -30.44
C SER A 352 48.90 -21.78 -30.04
N TYR A 353 48.30 -22.98 -30.10
CA TYR A 353 46.93 -23.20 -29.68
C TYR A 353 46.70 -22.85 -28.20
N ILE A 354 47.57 -23.31 -27.30
CA ILE A 354 47.49 -22.96 -25.86
C ILE A 354 47.55 -21.45 -25.64
N ARG A 355 48.44 -20.75 -26.34
CA ARG A 355 48.55 -19.28 -26.23
C ARG A 355 47.26 -18.58 -26.64
N ASN A 356 46.62 -19.02 -27.72
CA ASN A 356 45.34 -18.45 -28.17
C ASN A 356 44.21 -18.75 -27.17
N GLN A 357 44.16 -19.97 -26.63
CA GLN A 357 43.19 -20.36 -25.61
C GLN A 357 43.35 -19.55 -24.31
N ALA A 358 44.59 -19.29 -23.89
CA ALA A 358 44.89 -18.46 -22.73
C ALA A 358 44.40 -17.01 -22.91
N SER A 359 44.61 -16.41 -24.09
CA SER A 359 44.10 -15.06 -24.41
C SER A 359 42.57 -15.00 -24.39
N ALA A 360 41.90 -16.00 -24.98
CA ALA A 360 40.43 -16.08 -24.98
C ALA A 360 39.85 -16.24 -23.57
N LEU A 361 40.52 -17.02 -22.72
CA LEU A 361 40.15 -17.20 -21.32
C LEU A 361 40.27 -15.90 -20.52
N GLU A 362 41.36 -15.16 -20.71
CA GLU A 362 41.59 -13.87 -20.03
C GLU A 362 40.52 -12.84 -20.42
N GLU A 363 40.17 -12.75 -21.71
CA GLU A 363 39.13 -11.87 -22.20
C GLU A 363 37.75 -12.24 -21.64
N ALA A 364 37.37 -13.52 -21.66
CA ALA A 364 36.12 -13.99 -21.07
C ALA A 364 36.02 -13.72 -19.57
N GLN A 365 37.13 -13.90 -18.83
CA GLN A 365 37.20 -13.58 -17.40
C GLN A 365 37.06 -12.08 -17.14
N LYS A 366 37.70 -11.23 -17.95
CA LYS A 366 37.60 -9.77 -17.86
C LYS A 366 36.15 -9.31 -18.07
N THR A 367 35.47 -9.83 -19.09
CA THR A 367 34.06 -9.53 -19.37
C THR A 367 33.14 -10.00 -18.23
N LEU A 368 33.36 -11.19 -17.67
CA LEU A 368 32.60 -11.64 -16.51
C LEU A 368 32.82 -10.72 -15.28
N SER A 369 34.05 -10.24 -15.09
CA SER A 369 34.40 -9.36 -13.98
C SER A 369 33.77 -7.97 -14.10
N SER A 370 33.66 -7.40 -15.30
CA SER A 370 32.97 -6.12 -15.52
C SER A 370 31.48 -6.24 -15.23
N TYR A 371 30.82 -7.31 -15.71
CA TYR A 371 29.41 -7.55 -15.39
C TYR A 371 29.17 -7.76 -13.89
N LYS A 372 30.06 -8.46 -13.19
CA LYS A 372 29.99 -8.58 -11.72
C LYS A 372 30.07 -7.22 -11.04
N ARG A 373 31.00 -6.35 -11.45
CA ARG A 373 31.13 -5.00 -10.90
C ARG A 373 29.88 -4.16 -11.15
N GLU A 374 29.33 -4.18 -12.36
CA GLU A 374 28.10 -3.45 -12.68
C GLU A 374 26.92 -3.95 -11.85
N HIS A 375 26.78 -5.27 -11.71
CA HIS A 375 25.78 -5.88 -10.84
C HIS A 375 25.95 -5.43 -9.38
N ASP A 376 27.17 -5.43 -8.84
CA ASP A 376 27.43 -5.03 -7.45
C ASP A 376 27.14 -3.54 -7.22
N VAL A 377 27.45 -2.67 -8.19
CA VAL A 377 27.08 -1.25 -8.16
C VAL A 377 25.56 -1.09 -8.13
N LEU A 378 24.84 -1.79 -9.00
CA LEU A 378 23.38 -1.76 -9.04
C LEU A 378 22.75 -2.33 -7.76
N ALA A 379 23.28 -3.44 -7.25
CA ALA A 379 22.81 -4.07 -6.02
C ALA A 379 23.00 -3.15 -4.81
N ASN A 380 24.15 -2.49 -4.71
CA ASN A 380 24.40 -1.49 -3.67
C ASN A 380 23.46 -0.29 -3.80
N ARG A 381 23.20 0.19 -5.02
CA ARG A 381 22.27 1.29 -5.27
C ARG A 381 20.83 0.92 -4.91
N VAL A 382 20.42 -0.32 -5.19
CA VAL A 382 19.12 -0.84 -4.76
C VAL A 382 19.05 -0.90 -3.24
N LYS A 383 20.12 -1.36 -2.57
CA LYS A 383 20.19 -1.42 -1.11
C LYS A 383 20.04 -0.03 -0.47
N THR A 384 20.79 0.97 -0.93
CA THR A 384 20.69 2.34 -0.40
C THR A 384 19.32 2.95 -0.63
N LEU A 385 18.72 2.73 -1.80
CA LEU A 385 17.33 3.17 -2.07
C LEU A 385 16.31 2.47 -1.17
N MET A 386 16.46 1.16 -0.90
CA MET A 386 15.58 0.45 0.04
C MET A 386 15.74 0.95 1.48
N GLU A 387 16.95 1.32 1.89
CA GLU A 387 17.19 1.93 3.21
C GLU A 387 16.52 3.31 3.31
N ALA A 388 16.61 4.13 2.25
CA ALA A 388 15.89 5.41 2.18
C ALA A 388 14.36 5.24 2.24
N VAL A 389 13.81 4.25 1.53
CA VAL A 389 12.37 3.91 1.59
C VAL A 389 11.96 3.50 3.01
N ARG A 390 12.79 2.70 3.71
CA ARG A 390 12.52 2.32 5.10
C ARG A 390 12.61 3.50 6.06
N ALA A 391 13.54 4.43 5.84
CA ALA A 391 13.67 5.64 6.64
C ALA A 391 12.44 6.55 6.47
N ALA A 392 12.01 6.82 5.23
CA ALA A 392 10.78 7.55 4.95
C ALA A 392 9.55 6.88 5.58
N GLY A 393 9.50 5.54 5.57
CA GLY A 393 8.46 4.75 6.25
C GLY A 393 8.42 4.87 7.78
N LYS A 394 9.51 5.33 8.43
CA LYS A 394 9.57 5.54 9.89
C LYS A 394 9.12 6.93 10.31
N GLU A 395 9.21 7.92 9.42
CA GLU A 395 8.84 9.32 9.70
C GLU A 395 7.32 9.57 9.54
N LEU A 396 6.59 8.59 8.99
CA LEU A 396 5.13 8.64 8.84
C LEU A 396 4.40 8.32 10.15
N SER A 397 3.23 8.91 10.36
CA SER A 397 2.33 8.59 11.47
C SER A 397 1.75 7.17 11.34
N ASP A 398 1.34 6.57 12.45
CA ASP A 398 0.95 5.15 12.51
C ASP A 398 -0.15 4.76 11.49
N GLY A 399 -1.12 5.65 11.23
CA GLY A 399 -2.18 5.40 10.23
C GLY A 399 -1.68 5.41 8.77
N LEU A 400 -0.69 6.23 8.44
CA LEU A 400 -0.11 6.29 7.09
C LEU A 400 0.93 5.20 6.83
N ARG A 401 1.45 4.60 7.90
CA ARG A 401 2.52 3.59 7.82
C ARG A 401 2.04 2.27 7.22
N GLU A 402 0.81 1.87 7.53
CA GLU A 402 0.18 0.69 6.93
C GLU A 402 -0.05 0.87 5.43
N GLU A 403 -0.58 2.02 5.01
CA GLU A 403 -0.78 2.37 3.60
C GLU A 403 0.54 2.41 2.83
N PHE A 404 1.57 3.06 3.39
CA PHE A 404 2.90 3.10 2.80
C PHE A 404 3.50 1.71 2.62
N THR A 405 3.37 0.85 3.64
CA THR A 405 3.88 -0.53 3.59
C THR A 405 3.14 -1.36 2.54
N ALA A 406 1.82 -1.15 2.39
CA ALA A 406 1.03 -1.79 1.35
C ALA A 406 1.47 -1.35 -0.06
N ILE A 407 1.75 -0.06 -0.28
CA ILE A 407 2.28 0.47 -1.55
C ILE A 407 3.64 -0.15 -1.87
N VAL A 408 4.57 -0.17 -0.91
CA VAL A 408 5.91 -0.76 -1.10
C VAL A 408 5.82 -2.24 -1.45
N LYS A 409 4.94 -3.00 -0.77
CA LYS A 409 4.71 -4.42 -1.07
C LYS A 409 4.10 -4.60 -2.46
N HIS A 410 3.09 -3.79 -2.81
CA HIS A 410 2.45 -3.84 -4.11
C HIS A 410 3.44 -3.55 -5.24
N TRP A 411 4.29 -2.54 -5.10
CA TRP A 411 5.31 -2.20 -6.10
C TRP A 411 6.39 -3.25 -6.23
N LYS A 412 6.75 -3.91 -5.12
CA LYS A 412 7.69 -5.03 -5.14
C LYS A 412 7.16 -6.24 -5.91
N GLU A 413 5.86 -6.50 -5.84
CA GLU A 413 5.22 -7.68 -6.46
C GLU A 413 4.71 -7.42 -7.88
N ASN A 414 4.24 -6.20 -8.16
CA ASN A 414 3.52 -5.87 -9.39
C ASN A 414 4.21 -4.81 -10.27
N GLY A 415 5.28 -4.20 -9.76
CA GLY A 415 5.93 -3.05 -10.37
C GLY A 415 5.33 -1.71 -9.93
N PRO A 416 6.03 -0.60 -10.17
CA PRO A 416 5.54 0.73 -9.80
C PRO A 416 4.25 1.05 -10.56
N THR A 417 3.24 1.51 -9.81
CA THR A 417 1.93 1.91 -10.38
C THR A 417 2.02 3.21 -11.19
N TYR A 418 3.03 4.03 -10.92
CA TYR A 418 3.24 5.34 -11.50
C TYR A 418 4.69 5.48 -11.97
N THR A 419 4.88 6.23 -13.05
CA THR A 419 6.23 6.66 -13.45
C THR A 419 6.79 7.71 -12.49
N VAL A 420 8.10 7.93 -12.52
CA VAL A 420 8.76 8.96 -11.69
C VAL A 420 8.20 10.35 -11.99
N GLU A 421 7.87 10.64 -13.26
CA GLU A 421 7.29 11.90 -13.68
C GLU A 421 5.85 12.08 -13.18
N GLU A 422 5.03 11.03 -13.24
CA GLU A 422 3.67 11.04 -12.69
C GLU A 422 3.66 11.21 -11.16
N LEU A 423 4.60 10.55 -10.46
CA LEU A 423 4.80 10.75 -9.02
C LEU A 423 5.21 12.20 -8.73
N GLY A 424 6.11 12.76 -9.53
CA GLY A 424 6.52 14.17 -9.39
C GLY A 424 5.39 15.16 -9.66
N LEU A 425 4.43 14.83 -10.53
CA LEU A 425 3.21 15.61 -10.74
C LEU A 425 2.26 15.50 -9.55
N LYS A 426 2.02 14.28 -9.06
CA LYS A 426 1.16 14.05 -7.88
C LYS A 426 1.71 14.67 -6.60
N ILE A 427 3.03 14.62 -6.39
CA ILE A 427 3.68 15.28 -5.27
C ILE A 427 3.42 16.79 -5.37
N ARG A 428 3.66 17.40 -6.54
CA ARG A 428 3.38 18.82 -6.75
C ARG A 428 1.91 19.17 -6.59
N GLU A 429 0.99 18.30 -7.02
CA GLU A 429 -0.45 18.47 -6.80
C GLU A 429 -0.77 18.49 -5.30
N LYS A 430 -0.24 17.52 -4.53
CA LYS A 430 -0.45 17.45 -3.08
C LYS A 430 0.25 18.56 -2.30
N GLU A 431 1.43 18.99 -2.73
CA GLU A 431 2.10 20.20 -2.23
C GLU A 431 1.28 21.46 -2.55
N GLY A 432 0.68 21.52 -3.74
CA GLY A 432 -0.26 22.56 -4.15
C GLY A 432 -1.50 22.60 -3.26
N GLU A 433 -2.14 21.44 -3.03
CA GLU A 433 -3.27 21.30 -2.11
C GLU A 433 -2.89 21.73 -0.68
N ALA A 434 -1.75 21.27 -0.17
CA ALA A 434 -1.26 21.60 1.17
C ALA A 434 -0.95 23.10 1.31
N SER A 435 -0.31 23.71 0.32
CA SER A 435 0.01 25.15 0.31
C SER A 435 -1.23 26.03 0.11
N ALA A 436 -2.29 25.52 -0.53
CA ALA A 436 -3.58 26.19 -0.60
C ALA A 436 -4.32 26.22 0.76
N ILE A 437 -3.96 25.36 1.72
CA ILE A 437 -4.47 25.42 3.10
C ILE A 437 -3.79 26.60 3.81
N ARG A 438 -4.41 27.77 3.65
CA ARG A 438 -3.89 29.07 4.10
C ARG A 438 -3.76 29.22 5.63
N TYR A 439 -4.47 28.38 6.40
CA TYR A 439 -4.45 28.35 7.86
C TYR A 439 -4.54 26.91 8.38
N ALA A 440 -3.44 26.17 8.32
CA ALA A 440 -3.32 24.92 9.07
C ALA A 440 -3.07 25.26 10.54
N ASN A 441 -4.11 25.28 11.38
CA ASN A 441 -3.94 25.37 12.82
C ASN A 441 -3.57 23.97 13.36
N PRO A 442 -2.33 23.76 13.85
CA PRO A 442 -1.89 22.45 14.36
C PRO A 442 -2.75 21.95 15.53
N ASP A 443 -3.34 22.87 16.29
CA ASP A 443 -4.17 22.58 17.46
C ASP A 443 -5.67 22.44 17.13
N ALA A 444 -6.08 22.51 15.85
CA ALA A 444 -7.49 22.50 15.48
C ALA A 444 -8.24 21.27 16.00
N MET A 445 -7.63 20.08 15.90
CA MET A 445 -8.20 18.83 16.43
C MET A 445 -8.29 18.86 17.95
N ARG A 446 -7.26 19.33 18.65
CA ARG A 446 -7.25 19.46 20.11
C ARG A 446 -8.34 20.41 20.59
N HIS A 447 -8.46 21.59 19.96
CA HIS A 447 -9.53 22.55 20.27
C HIS A 447 -10.92 22.00 19.98
N PHE A 448 -11.08 21.19 18.93
CA PHE A 448 -12.35 20.54 18.62
C PHE A 448 -12.75 19.53 19.71
N GLU A 449 -11.83 18.67 20.13
CA GLU A 449 -12.05 17.71 21.22
C GLU A 449 -12.35 18.41 22.56
N GLU A 450 -11.57 19.43 22.93
CA GLU A 450 -11.79 20.24 24.12
C GLU A 450 -13.18 20.89 24.12
N ARG A 451 -13.58 21.48 22.99
CA ARG A 451 -14.91 22.11 22.83
C ARG A 451 -16.03 21.07 22.87
N MET A 452 -15.86 19.91 22.23
CA MET A 452 -16.85 18.84 22.26
C MET A 452 -17.08 18.34 23.69
N ASN A 453 -15.99 18.13 24.45
CA ASN A 453 -16.07 17.78 25.86
C ASN A 453 -16.77 18.87 26.68
N LYS A 454 -16.48 20.14 26.41
CA LYS A 454 -17.14 21.26 27.10
C LYS A 454 -18.63 21.35 26.80
N ILE A 455 -19.02 21.13 25.54
CA ILE A 455 -20.44 21.09 25.12
C ILE A 455 -21.15 19.96 25.87
N ASN A 456 -20.57 18.77 25.91
CA ASN A 456 -21.15 17.62 26.62
C ASN A 456 -21.32 17.89 28.13
N GLN A 457 -20.34 18.55 28.77
CA GLN A 457 -20.44 18.95 30.16
C GLN A 457 -21.55 19.98 30.41
N LEU A 458 -21.64 21.00 29.56
CA LEU A 458 -22.68 22.04 29.64
C LEU A 458 -24.07 21.45 29.42
N GLN A 459 -24.23 20.52 28.47
CA GLN A 459 -25.49 19.85 28.20
C GLN A 459 -25.97 19.06 29.42
N ARG A 460 -25.07 18.27 30.05
CA ARG A 460 -25.38 17.57 31.30
C ARG A 460 -25.79 18.53 32.42
N THR A 461 -25.16 19.70 32.50
CA THR A 461 -25.48 20.72 33.51
C THR A 461 -26.88 21.29 33.27
N ILE A 462 -27.25 21.57 32.02
CA ILE A 462 -28.61 22.01 31.64
C ILE A 462 -29.64 20.95 32.03
N ASP A 463 -29.38 19.67 31.74
CA ASP A 463 -30.32 18.58 32.03
C ASP A 463 -30.50 18.33 33.54
N VAL A 464 -29.47 18.59 34.36
CA VAL A 464 -29.60 18.57 35.83
C VAL A 464 -30.42 19.76 36.31
N ARG A 465 -30.08 20.98 35.86
CA ARG A 465 -30.79 22.20 36.29
C ARG A 465 -32.27 22.22 35.90
N LYS A 466 -32.63 21.64 34.75
CA LYS A 466 -34.03 21.46 34.34
C LYS A 466 -34.79 20.55 35.31
N ARG A 467 -34.19 19.44 35.72
CA ARG A 467 -34.77 18.53 36.71
C ARG A 467 -34.93 19.19 38.08
N ASP A 468 -33.91 19.93 38.52
CA ASP A 468 -33.98 20.69 39.78
C ASP A 468 -35.14 21.71 39.76
N LEU A 469 -35.34 22.38 38.62
CA LEU A 469 -36.41 23.37 38.44
C LEU A 469 -37.79 22.69 38.47
N GLU A 470 -37.97 21.57 37.77
CA GLU A 470 -39.19 20.76 37.81
C GLU A 470 -39.50 20.28 39.24
N GLU A 471 -38.50 19.88 40.01
CA GLU A 471 -38.67 19.46 41.41
C GLU A 471 -39.09 20.63 42.32
N ILE A 472 -38.50 21.82 42.14
CA ILE A 472 -38.85 23.01 42.90
C ILE A 472 -40.28 23.47 42.58
N ASP A 473 -40.66 23.48 41.30
CA ASP A 473 -42.02 23.85 40.87
C ASP A 473 -43.08 22.88 41.43
N ALA A 474 -42.76 21.59 41.47
CA ALA A 474 -43.60 20.58 42.11
C ALA A 474 -43.78 20.87 43.62
N LYS A 475 -42.69 21.19 44.33
CA LYS A 475 -42.73 21.55 45.76
C LYS A 475 -43.52 22.83 46.02
N ILE A 476 -43.39 23.86 45.17
CA ILE A 476 -44.16 25.10 45.25
C ILE A 476 -45.66 24.80 45.10
N THR A 477 -46.01 23.96 44.13
CA THR A 477 -47.40 23.57 43.87
C THR A 477 -47.99 22.80 45.06
N GLU A 478 -47.26 21.82 45.60
CA GLU A 478 -47.67 21.05 46.78
C GLU A 478 -47.91 21.94 48.00
N LEU A 479 -47.00 22.88 48.28
CA LEU A 479 -47.15 23.83 49.39
C LEU A 479 -48.35 24.76 49.18
N ARG A 480 -48.57 25.22 47.94
CA ARG A 480 -49.70 26.07 47.58
C ARG A 480 -51.03 25.37 47.84
N GLU A 481 -51.18 24.12 47.42
CA GLU A 481 -52.40 23.31 47.63
C GLU A 481 -52.74 23.13 49.12
N GLN A 482 -51.74 23.13 50.00
CA GLN A 482 -51.96 23.03 51.45
C GLN A 482 -52.24 24.39 52.11
N TRP A 483 -51.56 25.45 51.68
CA TRP A 483 -51.61 26.77 52.30
C TRP A 483 -52.82 27.61 51.84
N GLU A 484 -53.09 27.63 50.54
CA GLU A 484 -54.14 28.46 49.92
C GLU A 484 -55.54 28.17 50.52
N PRO A 485 -55.98 26.89 50.69
CA PRO A 485 -57.28 26.60 51.29
C PRO A 485 -57.40 27.01 52.77
N ARG A 486 -56.29 27.01 53.52
CA ARG A 486 -56.29 27.42 54.93
C ARG A 486 -56.50 28.92 55.07
N ILE A 487 -55.86 29.70 54.20
CA ILE A 487 -55.99 31.15 54.10
C ILE A 487 -57.40 31.53 53.62
N ASP A 488 -57.91 30.86 52.57
CA ASP A 488 -59.29 31.05 52.09
C ASP A 488 -60.31 30.75 53.21
N GLY A 489 -60.11 29.68 53.98
CA GLY A 489 -60.97 29.33 55.11
C GLY A 489 -60.91 30.35 56.25
N LEU A 490 -59.76 30.98 56.50
CA LEU A 490 -59.64 32.07 57.47
C LEU A 490 -60.40 33.32 57.01
N VAL A 491 -60.19 33.74 55.76
CA VAL A 491 -60.85 34.93 55.20
C VAL A 491 -62.34 34.72 55.06
N LYS A 492 -62.81 33.52 54.70
CA LYS A 492 -64.23 33.19 54.71
C LYS A 492 -64.87 33.37 56.08
N ARG A 493 -64.22 32.91 57.16
CA ARG A 493 -64.72 33.14 58.53
C ARG A 493 -64.76 34.62 58.92
N ILE A 494 -63.81 35.42 58.43
CA ILE A 494 -63.83 36.89 58.61
C ILE A 494 -65.02 37.47 57.84
N SER A 495 -65.18 37.07 56.57
CA SER A 495 -66.24 37.54 55.69
C SER A 495 -67.62 37.22 56.24
N ASP A 496 -67.88 36.00 56.70
CA ASP A 496 -69.19 35.59 57.23
C ASP A 496 -69.61 36.50 58.40
N LYS A 497 -68.67 36.78 59.32
CA LYS A 497 -68.93 37.66 60.47
C LYS A 497 -69.03 39.13 60.08
N PHE A 498 -68.23 39.56 59.10
CA PHE A 498 -68.29 40.91 58.54
C PHE A 498 -69.62 41.17 57.84
N SER A 499 -70.09 40.21 57.03
CA SER A 499 -71.39 40.23 56.38
C SER A 499 -72.52 40.26 57.40
N GLU A 500 -72.45 39.46 58.46
CA GLU A 500 -73.45 39.48 59.55
C GLU A 500 -73.49 40.85 60.25
N ALA A 501 -72.32 41.42 60.57
CA ALA A 501 -72.22 42.73 61.21
C ALA A 501 -72.73 43.87 60.30
N PHE A 502 -72.45 43.80 58.99
CA PHE A 502 -72.97 44.76 58.00
C PHE A 502 -74.49 44.64 57.81
N GLN A 503 -75.02 43.41 57.81
CA GLN A 503 -76.46 43.16 57.68
C GLN A 503 -77.26 43.75 58.84
N ARG A 504 -76.74 43.73 60.08
CA ARG A 504 -77.38 44.38 61.24
C ARG A 504 -77.52 45.90 61.08
N ILE A 505 -76.67 46.52 60.26
CA ILE A 505 -76.71 47.95 59.95
C ILE A 505 -77.58 48.24 58.71
N GLY A 506 -78.20 47.22 58.12
CA GLY A 506 -79.03 47.33 56.91
C GLY A 506 -78.20 47.50 55.63
N CYS A 507 -76.92 47.14 55.67
CA CYS A 507 -75.98 47.22 54.55
C CYS A 507 -75.44 45.81 54.21
N ALA A 508 -74.68 45.67 53.12
CA ALA A 508 -74.02 44.42 52.78
C ALA A 508 -72.50 44.63 52.63
N GLY A 509 -71.72 43.68 53.13
CA GLY A 509 -70.26 43.71 53.04
C GLY A 509 -69.69 42.30 52.91
N GLU A 510 -68.57 42.16 52.22
CA GLU A 510 -67.84 40.92 51.98
C GLU A 510 -66.33 41.17 52.08
N VAL A 511 -65.58 40.21 52.59
CA VAL A 511 -64.10 40.24 52.61
C VAL A 511 -63.59 39.07 51.78
N GLY A 512 -62.78 39.37 50.76
CA GLY A 512 -62.16 38.36 49.90
C GLY A 512 -60.66 38.52 49.82
N ILE A 513 -60.00 37.57 49.17
CA ILE A 513 -58.59 37.63 48.83
C ILE A 513 -58.48 37.94 47.33
N ASP A 514 -57.70 38.96 46.99
CA ASP A 514 -57.27 39.23 45.63
C ASP A 514 -56.04 38.36 45.32
N LYS A 515 -56.27 37.26 44.59
CA LYS A 515 -55.22 36.30 44.21
C LYS A 515 -54.57 36.77 42.91
N GLN A 516 -53.28 37.09 42.95
CA GLN A 516 -52.48 37.46 41.79
C GLN A 516 -51.42 36.38 41.47
N GLU A 517 -50.71 36.50 40.34
CA GLU A 517 -49.66 35.53 39.96
C GLU A 517 -48.54 35.49 40.99
N ASP A 518 -48.06 36.65 41.45
CA ASP A 518 -47.03 36.74 42.47
C ASP A 518 -47.66 36.81 43.87
N PHE A 519 -47.17 35.99 44.81
CA PHE A 519 -47.68 35.92 46.17
C PHE A 519 -47.50 37.22 46.98
N ASP A 520 -46.48 38.03 46.67
CA ASP A 520 -46.24 39.34 47.31
C ASP A 520 -47.32 40.39 46.98
N LYS A 521 -48.05 40.18 45.87
CA LYS A 521 -49.18 41.02 45.45
C LYS A 521 -50.53 40.55 45.97
N TRP A 522 -50.59 39.42 46.69
CA TRP A 522 -51.84 38.95 47.29
C TRP A 522 -52.29 39.94 48.38
N GLY A 523 -53.56 40.33 48.32
CA GLY A 523 -54.13 41.32 49.23
C GLY A 523 -55.51 40.92 49.74
N VAL A 524 -55.84 41.31 50.97
CA VAL A 524 -57.21 41.21 51.47
C VAL A 524 -58.02 42.40 50.93
N GLN A 525 -59.11 42.11 50.23
CA GLN A 525 -59.97 43.10 49.62
C GLN A 525 -61.33 43.14 50.35
N ILE A 526 -61.66 44.31 50.89
CA ILE A 526 -62.95 44.56 51.53
C ILE A 526 -63.90 45.16 50.49
N ARG A 527 -65.08 44.56 50.33
CA ARG A 527 -66.14 45.04 49.43
C ARG A 527 -67.38 45.39 50.25
N VAL A 528 -67.98 46.53 49.99
CA VAL A 528 -69.11 47.07 50.75
C VAL A 528 -70.20 47.62 49.83
N LYS A 529 -71.43 47.65 50.34
CA LYS A 529 -72.64 48.16 49.71
C LYS A 529 -73.51 48.82 50.78
N PHE A 530 -73.63 50.14 50.71
CA PHE A 530 -74.40 50.95 51.67
C PHE A 530 -75.84 51.25 51.22
N ARG A 531 -76.14 51.08 49.92
CA ARG A 531 -77.46 51.35 49.33
C ARG A 531 -77.96 50.13 48.59
N ASN A 532 -79.24 49.80 48.75
CA ASN A 532 -79.84 48.61 48.11
C ASN A 532 -79.75 48.61 46.57
N THR A 533 -79.67 49.79 45.95
CA THR A 533 -79.58 49.98 44.50
C THR A 533 -78.18 49.74 43.91
N GLU A 534 -77.13 49.65 44.73
CA GLU A 534 -75.75 49.53 44.26
C GLU A 534 -75.23 48.08 44.29
N LYS A 535 -74.15 47.78 43.55
CA LYS A 535 -73.44 46.50 43.63
C LYS A 535 -72.35 46.57 44.72
N LEU A 536 -71.92 45.42 45.23
CA LEU A 536 -70.75 45.32 46.12
C LEU A 536 -69.52 45.89 45.39
N GLN A 537 -68.85 46.85 46.01
CA GLN A 537 -67.68 47.51 45.45
C GLN A 537 -66.55 47.57 46.46
N VAL A 538 -65.32 47.60 45.95
CA VAL A 538 -64.10 47.68 46.77
C VAL A 538 -64.08 48.97 47.57
N LEU A 539 -63.69 48.87 48.85
CA LEU A 539 -63.49 50.02 49.72
C LEU A 539 -62.27 50.82 49.22
N THR A 540 -62.49 52.00 48.64
CA THR A 540 -61.45 52.87 48.09
C THR A 540 -61.63 54.31 48.56
N GLY A 541 -60.52 54.99 48.86
CA GLY A 541 -60.56 56.33 49.47
C GLY A 541 -61.27 57.42 48.65
N GLN A 542 -61.54 57.19 47.36
CA GLN A 542 -62.10 58.17 46.43
C GLN A 542 -63.63 58.14 46.34
N ARG A 543 -64.30 57.07 46.79
CA ARG A 543 -65.72 56.85 46.47
C ARG A 543 -66.65 56.83 47.68
N GLN A 544 -66.19 56.31 48.82
CA GLN A 544 -67.01 56.27 50.03
C GLN A 544 -66.83 57.53 50.89
N SER A 545 -67.89 57.92 51.60
CA SER A 545 -67.84 58.98 52.61
C SER A 545 -66.80 58.63 53.70
N GLY A 546 -66.19 59.66 54.31
CA GLY A 546 -65.29 59.46 55.46
C GLY A 546 -65.94 58.64 56.58
N GLY A 547 -67.23 58.85 56.85
CA GLY A 547 -68.00 58.08 57.83
C GLY A 547 -68.21 56.62 57.41
N GLU A 548 -68.52 56.37 56.14
CA GLU A 548 -68.71 55.00 55.60
C GLU A 548 -67.41 54.18 55.64
N ARG A 549 -66.26 54.84 55.40
CA ARG A 549 -64.94 54.23 55.53
C ARG A 549 -64.61 53.85 56.97
N SER A 550 -64.92 54.73 57.92
CA SER A 550 -64.73 54.46 59.34
C SER A 550 -65.62 53.29 59.79
N VAL A 551 -66.91 53.30 59.44
CA VAL A 551 -67.84 52.20 59.74
C VAL A 551 -67.35 50.87 59.17
N SER A 552 -66.93 50.84 57.90
CA SER A 552 -66.41 49.63 57.25
C SER A 552 -65.17 49.08 57.96
N THR A 553 -64.22 49.97 58.28
CA THR A 553 -62.98 49.62 58.95
C THR A 553 -63.24 49.08 60.35
N ILE A 554 -64.13 49.71 61.12
CA ILE A 554 -64.46 49.29 62.49
C ILE A 554 -65.14 47.92 62.47
N LEU A 555 -66.11 47.70 61.59
CA LEU A 555 -66.80 46.41 61.47
C LEU A 555 -65.85 45.30 61.00
N TYR A 556 -64.91 45.63 60.12
CA TYR A 556 -63.85 44.70 59.71
C TYR A 556 -62.94 44.34 60.88
N LEU A 557 -62.48 45.33 61.65
CA LEU A 557 -61.68 45.11 62.87
C LEU A 557 -62.44 44.27 63.90
N MET A 558 -63.74 44.51 64.11
CA MET A 558 -64.58 43.70 65.00
C MET A 558 -64.69 42.25 64.51
N SER A 559 -64.81 42.05 63.19
CA SER A 559 -64.87 40.73 62.56
C SER A 559 -63.55 39.97 62.72
N LEU A 560 -62.41 40.67 62.61
CA LEU A 560 -61.09 40.12 62.92
C LEU A 560 -60.94 39.78 64.41
N GLN A 561 -61.37 40.67 65.31
CA GLN A 561 -61.28 40.47 66.76
C GLN A 561 -62.02 39.20 67.22
N SER A 562 -63.09 38.84 66.52
CA SER A 562 -63.85 37.62 66.83
C SER A 562 -63.07 36.32 66.58
N LEU A 563 -61.96 36.36 65.83
CA LEU A 563 -61.05 35.23 65.61
C LEU A 563 -59.87 35.27 66.59
N ALA A 564 -59.51 36.45 67.09
CA ALA A 564 -58.45 36.64 68.07
C ALA A 564 -58.99 36.59 69.51
N LYS A 565 -58.74 35.50 70.22
CA LYS A 565 -59.07 35.39 71.66
C LYS A 565 -58.02 36.14 72.50
N THR A 566 -58.25 37.42 72.76
CA THR A 566 -57.46 38.21 73.71
C THR A 566 -58.24 38.41 75.01
N PRO A 567 -57.63 38.42 76.20
CA PRO A 567 -58.36 38.58 77.47
C PRO A 567 -58.91 40.00 77.69
N PHE A 568 -58.22 41.02 77.17
CA PHE A 568 -58.61 42.42 77.26
C PHE A 568 -58.59 43.08 75.89
N ARG A 569 -59.45 44.08 75.69
CA ARG A 569 -59.50 44.94 74.51
C ARG A 569 -59.70 46.38 74.94
N VAL A 570 -58.89 47.27 74.39
CA VAL A 570 -59.01 48.71 74.60
C VAL A 570 -59.41 49.33 73.26
N VAL A 571 -60.44 50.15 73.30
CA VAL A 571 -61.02 50.83 72.16
C VAL A 571 -61.06 52.31 72.52
N ASP A 572 -60.22 53.09 71.87
CA ASP A 572 -60.06 54.52 72.15
C ASP A 572 -60.60 55.35 70.98
N GLU A 573 -61.48 56.30 71.29
CA GLU A 573 -62.05 57.29 70.37
C GLU A 573 -62.68 56.74 69.09
N ILE A 574 -63.05 55.45 69.06
CA ILE A 574 -63.48 54.75 67.84
C ILE A 574 -64.75 55.32 67.21
N ASN A 575 -65.57 56.01 68.00
CA ASN A 575 -66.82 56.62 67.57
C ASN A 575 -66.65 58.07 67.11
N GLN A 576 -65.44 58.59 66.92
CA GLN A 576 -65.22 59.94 66.41
C GLN A 576 -65.14 60.02 64.88
N GLY A 577 -65.50 61.18 64.32
CA GLY A 577 -65.43 61.44 62.87
C GLY A 577 -66.53 60.78 62.03
N MET A 578 -67.62 60.33 62.67
CA MET A 578 -68.80 59.77 62.02
C MET A 578 -70.03 60.65 62.27
N ASP A 579 -71.10 60.44 61.52
CA ASP A 579 -72.39 61.12 61.76
C ASP A 579 -73.13 60.48 62.95
N PRO A 580 -74.01 61.23 63.65
CA PRO A 580 -74.67 60.76 64.87
C PRO A 580 -75.47 59.45 64.72
N ARG A 581 -75.86 59.06 63.51
CA ARG A 581 -76.54 57.78 63.25
C ARG A 581 -75.55 56.61 63.30
N ASN A 582 -74.43 56.72 62.59
CA ASN A 582 -73.41 55.68 62.57
C ASN A 582 -72.67 55.55 63.90
N GLU A 583 -72.44 56.65 64.63
CA GLU A 583 -71.85 56.61 65.98
C GLU A 583 -72.68 55.75 66.94
N ARG A 584 -74.01 55.91 66.92
CA ARG A 584 -74.93 55.10 67.74
C ARG A 584 -74.92 53.62 67.35
N LEU A 585 -74.93 53.33 66.05
CA LEU A 585 -74.91 51.95 65.53
C LEU A 585 -73.62 51.22 65.90
N ILE A 586 -72.47 51.87 65.72
CA ILE A 586 -71.18 51.32 66.10
C ILE A 586 -71.09 51.12 67.62
N HIS A 587 -71.53 52.10 68.40
CA HIS A 587 -71.56 51.98 69.85
C HIS A 587 -72.41 50.78 70.30
N GLN A 588 -73.64 50.67 69.77
CA GLN A 588 -74.53 49.55 70.08
C GLN A 588 -73.88 48.20 69.71
N GLN A 589 -73.29 48.07 68.52
CA GLN A 589 -72.63 46.83 68.11
C GLN A 589 -71.41 46.48 68.98
N ILE A 590 -70.62 47.48 69.42
CA ILE A 590 -69.49 47.26 70.33
C ILE A 590 -70.01 46.77 71.69
N VAL A 591 -71.01 47.44 72.27
CA VAL A 591 -71.60 47.07 73.56
C VAL A 591 -72.24 45.69 73.49
N GLU A 592 -73.06 45.41 72.48
CA GLU A 592 -73.66 44.08 72.26
C GLU A 592 -72.61 42.99 72.01
N GLY A 593 -71.51 43.32 71.34
CA GLY A 593 -70.39 42.42 71.11
C GLY A 593 -69.59 42.14 72.38
N ALA A 594 -69.43 43.14 73.23
CA ALA A 594 -68.70 43.05 74.50
C ALA A 594 -69.50 42.35 75.60
N SER A 595 -70.83 42.45 75.60
CA SER A 595 -71.73 41.89 76.62
C SER A 595 -72.21 40.45 76.38
N ARG A 596 -71.63 39.70 75.42
CA ARG A 596 -72.00 38.28 75.22
C ARG A 596 -71.30 37.39 76.24
N SER A 597 -71.90 36.25 76.60
CA SER A 597 -71.25 35.30 77.51
C SER A 597 -69.93 34.76 76.91
N GLY A 598 -68.83 34.84 77.67
CA GLY A 598 -67.52 34.32 77.24
C GLY A 598 -66.69 35.29 76.39
N THR A 599 -67.02 36.58 76.38
CA THR A 599 -66.25 37.65 75.73
C THR A 599 -65.15 38.21 76.63
N SER A 600 -64.18 38.87 76.01
CA SER A 600 -63.09 39.61 76.64
C SER A 600 -63.59 40.86 77.36
N GLN A 601 -62.82 41.38 78.33
CA GLN A 601 -63.13 42.68 78.92
C GLN A 601 -62.83 43.81 77.93
N TYR A 602 -63.81 44.70 77.71
CA TYR A 602 -63.68 45.87 76.84
C TYR A 602 -63.53 47.15 77.69
N PHE A 603 -62.54 47.96 77.35
CA PHE A 603 -62.44 49.35 77.77
C PHE A 603 -62.78 50.24 76.58
N LEU A 604 -63.92 50.91 76.62
CA LEU A 604 -64.31 51.90 75.62
C LEU A 604 -64.04 53.30 76.19
N ILE A 605 -63.09 54.01 75.61
CA ILE A 605 -62.76 55.38 75.95
C ILE A 605 -63.34 56.27 74.86
N THR A 606 -64.22 57.20 75.23
CA THR A 606 -64.83 58.13 74.29
C THR A 606 -65.09 59.47 74.96
N PRO A 607 -64.79 60.61 74.30
CA PRO A 607 -65.16 61.93 74.80
C PRO A 607 -66.60 62.32 74.45
N LYS A 608 -67.32 61.50 73.67
CA LYS A 608 -68.70 61.77 73.24
C LYS A 608 -69.71 60.96 74.05
N LEU A 609 -70.51 61.66 74.86
CA LEU A 609 -71.76 61.15 75.44
C LEU A 609 -72.92 61.70 74.60
N LEU A 610 -73.35 60.94 73.58
CA LEU A 610 -74.54 61.30 72.81
C LEU A 610 -75.81 60.99 73.65
N PRO A 611 -76.86 61.81 73.55
CA PRO A 611 -78.18 61.46 74.06
C PRO A 611 -78.69 60.18 73.38
N ASP A 612 -79.37 59.33 74.16
CA ASP A 612 -80.00 58.08 73.73
C ASP A 612 -79.02 57.02 73.18
N LEU A 613 -77.84 56.88 73.80
CA LEU A 613 -76.97 55.74 73.55
C LEU A 613 -77.48 54.46 74.23
N TYR A 614 -77.23 53.31 73.58
CA TYR A 614 -77.56 52.01 74.13
C TYR A 614 -76.55 51.61 75.20
N TYR A 615 -77.00 51.47 76.45
CA TYR A 615 -76.21 50.96 77.56
C TYR A 615 -76.74 49.59 77.99
N ASN A 616 -75.86 48.61 78.13
CA ASN A 616 -76.18 47.29 78.67
C ASN A 616 -76.02 47.29 80.20
N GLU A 617 -76.82 46.50 80.93
CA GLU A 617 -76.69 46.35 82.40
C GLU A 617 -75.31 45.86 82.85
N GLN A 618 -74.60 45.14 81.98
CA GLN A 618 -73.24 44.65 82.24
C GLN A 618 -72.15 45.73 82.02
N MET A 619 -72.54 46.94 81.59
CA MET A 619 -71.62 48.03 81.31
C MET A 619 -71.46 48.93 82.54
N ARG A 620 -70.21 49.29 82.86
CA ARG A 620 -69.89 50.31 83.87
C ARG A 620 -69.39 51.57 83.19
N VAL A 621 -70.10 52.68 83.38
CA VAL A 621 -69.68 53.99 82.88
C VAL A 621 -68.79 54.66 83.92
N LEU A 622 -67.60 55.10 83.49
CA LEU A 622 -66.67 55.87 84.31
C LEU A 622 -66.46 57.23 83.65
N CYS A 623 -66.97 58.29 84.27
CA CYS A 623 -66.74 59.66 83.82
C CYS A 623 -65.46 60.20 84.47
N ILE A 624 -64.50 60.60 83.64
CA ILE A 624 -63.25 61.21 84.10
C ILE A 624 -63.39 62.72 83.99
N TYR A 625 -63.39 63.42 85.13
CA TYR A 625 -63.39 64.88 85.18
C TYR A 625 -61.97 65.36 85.42
N ASN A 626 -61.40 66.11 84.48
CA ASN A 626 -60.09 66.71 84.61
C ASN A 626 -60.22 68.24 84.47
N GLY A 627 -60.06 68.98 85.57
CA GLY A 627 -60.17 70.43 85.58
C GLY A 627 -59.78 71.04 86.93
N GLU A 628 -59.23 72.26 86.89
CA GLU A 628 -58.71 72.99 88.06
C GLU A 628 -59.78 73.30 89.11
N TRP A 629 -61.06 73.33 88.68
CA TRP A 629 -62.22 73.67 89.50
C TRP A 629 -63.06 72.45 89.94
N VAL A 630 -62.54 71.22 89.77
CA VAL A 630 -63.22 70.02 90.25
C VAL A 630 -63.04 69.91 91.78
N PRO A 631 -64.13 69.88 92.57
CA PRO A 631 -64.02 69.82 94.02
C PRO A 631 -63.33 68.53 94.48
N SER A 632 -62.52 68.62 95.54
CA SER A 632 -61.73 67.51 96.10
C SER A 632 -62.58 66.31 96.58
N LYS A 633 -63.89 66.51 96.75
CA LYS A 633 -64.90 65.46 96.92
C LYS A 633 -66.11 65.78 96.05
N ILE A 634 -66.36 64.93 95.05
CA ILE A 634 -67.58 64.97 94.24
C ILE A 634 -68.73 64.38 95.09
N SER A 635 -69.88 65.07 95.13
CA SER A 635 -71.05 64.56 95.86
C SER A 635 -71.58 63.27 95.21
N PRO A 636 -72.27 62.37 95.94
CA PRO A 636 -72.87 61.17 95.36
C PRO A 636 -73.75 61.53 94.16
N LEU A 637 -73.70 60.71 93.10
CA LEU A 637 -74.47 60.92 91.87
C LEU A 637 -75.97 61.09 92.17
N GLU A 638 -76.48 60.44 93.22
CA GLU A 638 -77.88 60.58 93.68
C GLU A 638 -78.26 62.03 94.00
N LYS A 639 -77.35 62.84 94.57
CA LYS A 639 -77.63 64.25 94.85
C LYS A 639 -77.74 65.07 93.57
N TYR A 640 -76.90 64.79 92.58
CA TYR A 640 -76.96 65.46 91.28
C TYR A 640 -78.21 65.04 90.49
N LEU A 641 -78.55 63.75 90.52
CA LEU A 641 -79.79 63.24 89.90
C LEU A 641 -81.04 63.78 90.60
N ALA A 642 -81.03 63.91 91.93
CA ALA A 642 -82.12 64.54 92.68
C ALA A 642 -82.25 66.03 92.32
N HIS A 643 -81.15 66.75 92.20
CA HIS A 643 -81.16 68.15 91.76
C HIS A 643 -81.71 68.31 90.34
N ALA A 644 -81.24 67.48 89.39
CA ALA A 644 -81.70 67.49 88.00
C ALA A 644 -83.19 67.12 87.88
N ARG A 645 -83.66 66.12 88.63
CA ARG A 645 -85.09 65.75 88.67
C ARG A 645 -85.96 66.82 89.35
N ALA A 646 -85.42 67.59 90.28
CA ALA A 646 -86.12 68.68 90.97
C ALA A 646 -86.18 69.98 90.15
N HIS A 647 -85.30 70.15 89.17
CA HIS A 647 -85.25 71.32 88.29
C HIS A 647 -85.20 70.88 86.82
N PRO A 648 -86.30 70.30 86.30
CA PRO A 648 -86.34 69.78 84.93
C PRO A 648 -86.20 70.87 83.86
N GLU A 649 -86.30 72.15 84.23
CA GLU A 649 -86.16 73.27 83.30
C GLU A 649 -84.69 73.70 83.05
N VAL A 650 -83.72 72.97 83.60
CA VAL A 650 -82.27 73.24 83.46
C VAL A 650 -81.51 72.04 82.90
N VAL A 651 -82.18 71.08 82.24
CA VAL A 651 -81.56 69.89 81.62
C VAL A 651 -81.86 69.80 80.13
#